data_AF-A0A353P3W5-F1
#
_entry.id   AF-A0A353P3W5-F1
#
_cell.length_a   1.000
_cell.length_b   1.000
_cell.length_c   1.000
_cell.angle_alpha   90.00
_cell.angle_beta   90.00
_cell.angle_gamma   90.00
#
_symmetry.space_group_name_H-M   'P 1'
#
loop_
_entity.id
_entity.type
_entity.pdbx_description
1 polymer ?
#
loop_
_entity_poly.entity_id
_entity_poly.type
_entity_poly.pdbx_seq_one_letter_code
_entity_poly.pdbx_strand_id
1 'polypeptide(L)'
;MYRKIIVCLLVFTALINSNLLASNAENYLTTGRAQLFDGTLDGIRNGYQTFDNGLKDAGCGDCQTSRELKFFHALSRTAMLVVKDDAGNIDSAFEQMDKFGINISGQFWAPYFRPARIEFSETKNQHDYYEIPDDAPDVNDLRKISEENFIPEIEAIIAELDSIIDSPTNRFRVYLSADELRIFHAIDYEFENPLEPVEVDYGEVLMLKGILTFIKAQLEYKAAYDLYVSPNAKLYEKYYGGNLKISDDIFSAHPDFLKVLPTPSDSNDGKAALAQIKQEMINGINYYLDSVEYIRGEEDEQEDDFFYIAMEDEFIADEIEKKLVVFRDSIMNDTVAELPMEKTKTFGIYDAGSAYIGELTLVYNFTDIEGDEGSLTFTDGVTPTPWDIDWFGVTATRFIEIEFEYYGNYEWRQGYLEGFLSEDGNNILNATFEYWGNVSGTLNNLSADIESIEVENGQIDLNPVFGSSARYPNPVNPRDLLPVFDEWNFPFIGTFGHGLDNDPTLGGIVPEMTQEYWQKEFDLQPSGLIYLDYKNQQPIYLNGYLDDWQANQIILNDPSGDAVDDEDIEELQLVSGTDIKTVYMATDKSFLFGAIETYDDFQMDNYYCFNIFMTYIPQDTSALCSIKFVITRYGDGSVIGEVYYMDNSYREKDWYWFGEFQAVRGQNCIEFIIWKGFIPDNLPGRFIIIESEGSDPYGNYNSEENYTNLRIGELGSISGTIEYDGHQGDPIFIQAYTEAEDPEESIVASTMITEPGQYTLEGVPMGWQGFVRAFTPLFGFENPFALEAFNIENARPLSMMYDDLENVDIEMKYPVELKNNIPTSGHINSETTEPDWFYFDAVEGRAYWVDIFTNELEIALYDRNAKEEMEFYGEWVCPVSGRYYVKVYNSYYWPIAGNYELTLNTNAECPRADIANSEWPGVKDCRVDFYDLAVLVSTWLEECDYPYWCEKADFDQSGRTDFSDFNIFAEEWMTEIGDTI
;
A
#
# COMPACT_ATOMS: atom_id res chain seq x y z
N MET A 1 18.68 15.83 -61.53
CA MET A 1 20.01 16.48 -61.39
C MET A 1 19.94 17.78 -60.57
N TYR A 2 18.99 18.67 -60.82
CA TYR A 2 18.83 19.93 -60.07
C TYR A 2 18.42 19.81 -58.58
N ARG A 3 17.66 18.77 -58.17
CA ARG A 3 17.33 18.53 -56.73
C ARG A 3 18.53 18.12 -55.86
N LYS A 4 19.50 17.36 -56.41
CA LYS A 4 20.71 16.95 -55.66
C LYS A 4 21.70 18.11 -55.48
N ILE A 5 21.72 19.07 -56.42
CA ILE A 5 22.57 20.26 -56.33
C ILE A 5 21.99 21.28 -55.33
N ILE A 6 20.67 21.41 -55.24
CA ILE A 6 20.02 22.26 -54.22
C ILE A 6 20.17 21.68 -52.81
N VAL A 7 20.08 20.36 -52.65
CA VAL A 7 20.37 19.70 -51.36
C VAL A 7 21.86 19.83 -51.00
N CYS A 8 22.80 19.63 -51.94
CA CYS A 8 24.22 19.87 -51.67
C CYS A 8 24.52 21.34 -51.38
N LEU A 9 23.86 22.31 -52.03
CA LEU A 9 24.02 23.75 -51.75
C LEU A 9 23.41 24.14 -50.41
N LEU A 10 22.25 23.59 -50.04
CA LEU A 10 21.62 23.81 -48.73
C LEU A 10 22.45 23.17 -47.61
N VAL A 11 22.99 21.97 -47.83
CA VAL A 11 23.94 21.32 -46.91
C VAL A 11 25.26 22.08 -46.85
N PHE A 12 25.76 22.66 -47.95
CA PHE A 12 26.96 23.51 -47.94
C PHE A 12 26.72 24.87 -47.27
N THR A 13 25.57 25.53 -47.48
CA THR A 13 25.22 26.76 -46.74
C THR A 13 24.87 26.48 -45.29
N ALA A 14 24.31 25.31 -44.96
CA ALA A 14 24.11 24.88 -43.58
C ALA A 14 25.45 24.56 -42.90
N LEU A 15 26.41 23.91 -43.57
CA LEU A 15 27.75 23.63 -43.05
C LEU A 15 28.66 24.88 -42.99
N ILE A 16 28.42 25.89 -43.82
CA ILE A 16 29.16 27.17 -43.81
C ILE A 16 28.53 28.18 -42.83
N ASN A 17 27.21 28.14 -42.58
CA ASN A 17 26.57 28.99 -41.57
C ASN A 17 26.55 28.36 -40.17
N SER A 18 26.72 27.04 -40.01
CA SER A 18 26.89 26.37 -38.70
C SER A 18 28.29 26.56 -38.09
N ASN A 19 29.21 27.17 -38.83
CA ASN A 19 30.47 27.71 -38.29
C ASN A 19 30.44 29.25 -38.25
N LEU A 20 29.28 29.85 -38.00
CA LEU A 20 29.29 31.11 -37.24
C LEU A 20 29.88 30.75 -35.88
N LEU A 21 31.21 30.86 -35.78
CA LEU A 21 31.95 30.69 -34.53
C LEU A 21 31.19 31.49 -33.46
N ALA A 22 30.51 30.79 -32.56
CA ALA A 22 29.95 31.40 -31.38
C ALA A 22 31.12 32.10 -30.68
N SER A 23 31.17 33.42 -30.77
CA SER A 23 32.34 34.17 -30.29
C SER A 23 32.31 34.36 -28.78
N ASN A 24 31.19 34.01 -28.13
CA ASN A 24 30.93 34.17 -26.71
C ASN A 24 29.78 33.25 -26.22
N ALA A 25 29.67 33.13 -24.89
CA ALA A 25 28.69 32.34 -24.16
C ALA A 25 27.23 32.65 -24.52
N GLU A 26 26.94 33.92 -24.81
CA GLU A 26 25.59 34.41 -25.15
C GLU A 26 24.92 33.62 -26.29
N ASN A 27 25.68 33.20 -27.32
CA ASN A 27 25.10 32.45 -28.44
C ASN A 27 24.60 31.07 -28.00
N TYR A 28 25.33 30.42 -27.09
CA TYR A 28 24.94 29.14 -26.51
C TYR A 28 23.78 29.32 -25.54
N LEU A 29 23.78 30.38 -24.74
CA LEU A 29 22.68 30.72 -23.83
C LEU A 29 21.36 30.95 -24.57
N THR A 30 21.35 31.86 -25.56
CA THR A 30 20.14 32.16 -26.34
C THR A 30 19.56 30.90 -26.98
N THR A 31 20.40 30.05 -27.58
CA THR A 31 19.95 28.84 -28.28
C THR A 31 19.52 27.75 -27.30
N GLY A 32 20.33 27.48 -26.28
CA GLY A 32 20.09 26.41 -25.33
C GLY A 32 18.89 26.69 -24.45
N ARG A 33 18.69 27.94 -24.01
CA ARG A 33 17.50 28.34 -23.24
C ARG A 33 16.22 28.21 -24.07
N ALA A 34 16.23 28.67 -25.33
CA ALA A 34 15.10 28.50 -26.23
C ALA A 34 14.72 27.03 -26.48
N GLN A 35 15.69 26.11 -26.38
CA GLN A 35 15.44 24.66 -26.46
C GLN A 35 14.95 24.10 -25.12
N LEU A 36 15.62 24.44 -24.01
CA LEU A 36 15.27 23.95 -22.67
C LEU A 36 13.82 24.30 -22.30
N PHE A 37 13.38 25.52 -22.62
CA PHE A 37 12.05 26.03 -22.30
C PHE A 37 11.05 25.86 -23.46
N ASP A 38 11.27 24.96 -24.42
CA ASP A 38 10.30 24.67 -25.48
C ASP A 38 9.13 23.76 -25.04
N GLY A 39 9.24 23.19 -23.83
CA GLY A 39 8.25 22.31 -23.20
C GLY A 39 8.31 20.85 -23.65
N THR A 40 9.38 20.44 -24.35
CA THR A 40 9.57 19.07 -24.86
C THR A 40 10.76 18.34 -24.23
N LEU A 41 10.72 17.00 -24.23
CA LEU A 41 11.83 16.14 -23.82
C LEU A 41 13.06 16.34 -24.72
N ASP A 42 12.85 16.40 -26.03
CA ASP A 42 13.89 16.74 -27.00
C ASP A 42 14.47 18.14 -26.76
N GLY A 43 13.64 19.09 -26.36
CA GLY A 43 14.04 20.44 -25.95
C GLY A 43 15.04 20.43 -24.80
N ILE A 44 14.76 19.69 -23.73
CA ILE A 44 15.67 19.49 -22.60
C ILE A 44 17.00 18.90 -23.10
N ARG A 45 16.95 17.80 -23.88
CA ARG A 45 18.15 17.11 -24.39
C ARG A 45 18.99 18.02 -25.30
N ASN A 46 18.35 18.75 -26.20
CA ASN A 46 19.01 19.68 -27.11
C ASN A 46 19.59 20.89 -26.36
N GLY A 47 18.87 21.42 -25.37
CA GLY A 47 19.34 22.47 -24.48
C GLY A 47 20.62 22.05 -23.75
N TYR A 48 20.60 20.87 -23.10
CA TYR A 48 21.77 20.26 -22.48
C TYR A 48 22.96 20.18 -23.46
N GLN A 49 22.76 19.58 -24.64
CA GLN A 49 23.83 19.46 -25.64
C GLN A 49 24.37 20.83 -26.08
N THR A 50 23.52 21.84 -26.23
CA THR A 50 23.95 23.19 -26.59
C THR A 50 24.81 23.80 -25.49
N PHE A 51 24.43 23.68 -24.22
CA PHE A 51 25.23 24.19 -23.11
C PHE A 51 26.55 23.43 -22.93
N ASP A 52 26.53 22.10 -23.04
CA ASP A 52 27.72 21.24 -22.98
C ASP A 52 28.72 21.57 -24.10
N ASN A 53 28.23 21.78 -25.32
CA ASN A 53 29.06 22.25 -26.43
C ASN A 53 29.68 23.63 -26.16
N GLY A 54 28.94 24.55 -25.52
CA GLY A 54 29.46 25.84 -25.10
C GLY A 54 30.60 25.71 -24.08
N LEU A 55 30.43 24.85 -23.08
CA LEU A 55 31.46 24.53 -22.09
C LEU A 55 32.58 23.62 -22.64
N LYS A 56 32.52 23.14 -23.88
CA LYS A 56 33.63 22.43 -24.54
C LYS A 56 34.28 23.25 -25.65
N ASP A 57 33.71 24.40 -26.03
CA ASP A 57 34.24 25.24 -27.10
C ASP A 57 35.47 26.04 -26.65
N ALA A 58 36.66 25.52 -27.01
CA ALA A 58 37.94 26.19 -26.79
C ALA A 58 38.08 27.53 -27.57
N GLY A 59 37.23 27.78 -28.57
CA GLY A 59 37.14 29.03 -29.32
C GLY A 59 36.31 30.10 -28.63
N CYS A 60 35.47 29.74 -27.66
CA CYS A 60 34.65 30.65 -26.89
C CYS A 60 35.44 31.24 -25.71
N GLY A 61 35.76 32.55 -25.79
CA GLY A 61 36.66 33.20 -24.84
C GLY A 61 36.13 33.34 -23.42
N ASP A 62 34.82 33.27 -23.22
CA ASP A 62 34.15 33.50 -21.93
C ASP A 62 33.24 32.33 -21.48
N CYS A 63 33.00 31.30 -22.30
CA CYS A 63 32.11 30.19 -21.96
C CYS A 63 32.50 29.48 -20.65
N GLN A 64 33.79 29.18 -20.45
CA GLN A 64 34.28 28.55 -19.20
C GLN A 64 34.09 29.40 -17.93
N THR A 65 33.92 30.71 -18.11
CA THR A 65 33.78 31.68 -17.03
C THR A 65 32.36 32.24 -16.90
N SER A 66 31.47 31.93 -17.84
CA SER A 66 30.08 32.35 -17.79
C SER A 66 29.34 31.58 -16.70
N ARG A 67 28.93 32.28 -15.65
CA ARG A 67 28.17 31.70 -14.54
C ARG A 67 26.79 31.24 -14.99
N GLU A 68 26.12 32.03 -15.83
CA GLU A 68 24.79 31.70 -16.37
C GLU A 68 24.84 30.43 -17.24
N LEU A 69 25.88 30.29 -18.08
CA LEU A 69 26.03 29.08 -18.91
C LEU A 69 26.21 27.82 -18.05
N LYS A 70 26.98 27.92 -16.97
CA LYS A 70 27.15 26.83 -16.00
C LYS A 70 25.87 26.52 -15.25
N PHE A 71 25.11 27.55 -14.84
CA PHE A 71 23.84 27.33 -14.16
C PHE A 71 22.85 26.54 -15.04
N PHE A 72 22.62 26.99 -16.28
CA PHE A 72 21.72 26.27 -17.18
C PHE A 72 22.25 24.89 -17.62
N HIS A 73 23.57 24.73 -17.71
CA HIS A 73 24.15 23.41 -17.93
C HIS A 73 23.90 22.47 -16.74
N ALA A 74 24.15 22.90 -15.51
CA ALA A 74 23.85 22.14 -14.30
C ALA A 74 22.35 21.81 -14.15
N LEU A 75 21.46 22.77 -14.42
CA LEU A 75 20.00 22.58 -14.40
C LEU A 75 19.56 21.54 -15.44
N SER A 76 20.03 21.69 -16.69
CA SER A 76 19.70 20.74 -17.76
C SER A 76 20.30 19.35 -17.51
N ARG A 77 21.51 19.25 -16.94
CA ARG A 77 22.08 17.97 -16.47
C ARG A 77 21.24 17.31 -15.38
N THR A 78 20.70 18.10 -14.45
CA THR A 78 19.77 17.59 -13.43
C THR A 78 18.53 17.00 -14.08
N ALA A 79 17.94 17.68 -15.06
CA ALA A 79 16.82 17.15 -15.82
C ALA A 79 17.20 15.87 -16.61
N MET A 80 18.44 15.77 -17.11
CA MET A 80 18.95 14.59 -17.81
C MET A 80 19.05 13.35 -16.91
N LEU A 81 19.21 13.48 -15.59
CA LEU A 81 19.09 12.35 -14.63
C LEU A 81 17.70 11.68 -14.70
N VAL A 82 16.70 12.37 -15.25
CA VAL A 82 15.36 11.81 -15.46
C VAL A 82 15.17 11.44 -16.92
N VAL A 83 15.37 12.39 -17.85
CA VAL A 83 14.84 12.30 -19.22
C VAL A 83 15.81 11.77 -20.28
N LYS A 84 17.06 11.53 -19.91
CA LYS A 84 18.05 11.01 -20.87
C LYS A 84 17.61 9.64 -21.38
N ASP A 85 17.81 9.41 -22.67
CA ASP A 85 17.46 8.17 -23.35
C ASP A 85 18.35 8.08 -24.60
N ASP A 86 19.55 7.52 -24.44
CA ASP A 86 20.56 7.43 -25.52
C ASP A 86 20.92 5.99 -25.92
N ALA A 87 20.17 5.01 -25.39
CA ALA A 87 20.40 3.57 -25.52
C ALA A 87 21.79 3.11 -25.00
N GLY A 88 22.42 3.92 -24.14
CA GLY A 88 23.72 3.67 -23.51
C GLY A 88 23.63 2.90 -22.19
N ASN A 89 24.47 3.30 -21.23
CA ASN A 89 24.37 2.80 -19.86
C ASN A 89 23.17 3.46 -19.17
N ILE A 90 22.49 2.74 -18.28
CA ILE A 90 21.35 3.27 -17.52
C ILE A 90 21.85 4.38 -16.58
N ASP A 91 21.68 5.62 -16.97
CA ASP A 91 22.08 6.78 -16.17
C ASP A 91 20.98 7.84 -16.06
N SER A 92 19.75 7.40 -16.36
CA SER A 92 18.52 8.17 -16.19
C SER A 92 17.38 7.33 -15.66
N ALA A 93 16.39 7.98 -15.03
CA ALA A 93 15.17 7.31 -14.59
C ALA A 93 14.40 6.70 -15.77
N PHE A 94 14.38 7.35 -16.94
CA PHE A 94 13.66 6.85 -18.12
C PHE A 94 14.32 5.61 -18.73
N GLU A 95 15.64 5.56 -18.80
CA GLU A 95 16.38 4.37 -19.22
C GLU A 95 16.23 3.22 -18.22
N GLN A 96 16.14 3.54 -16.92
CA GLN A 96 15.85 2.54 -15.89
C GLN A 96 14.43 2.00 -16.04
N MET A 97 13.43 2.87 -16.20
CA MET A 97 12.03 2.52 -16.45
C MET A 97 11.88 1.58 -17.66
N ASP A 98 12.59 1.86 -18.76
CA ASP A 98 12.63 0.99 -19.95
C ASP A 98 13.08 -0.44 -19.62
N LYS A 99 14.06 -0.61 -18.72
CA LYS A 99 14.50 -1.95 -18.26
C LYS A 99 13.47 -2.69 -17.43
N PHE A 100 12.59 -1.94 -16.77
CA PHE A 100 11.43 -2.49 -16.10
C PHE A 100 10.26 -2.67 -17.07
N GLY A 101 10.43 -2.45 -18.37
CA GLY A 101 9.35 -2.58 -19.35
C GLY A 101 8.41 -1.38 -19.36
N ILE A 102 8.69 -0.30 -18.65
CA ILE A 102 7.87 0.92 -18.64
C ILE A 102 8.30 1.80 -19.82
N ASN A 103 7.50 1.74 -20.90
CA ASN A 103 7.67 2.57 -22.08
C ASN A 103 7.13 3.98 -21.82
N ILE A 104 7.88 4.98 -22.28
CA ILE A 104 7.48 6.38 -22.15
C ILE A 104 7.13 6.90 -23.53
N SER A 105 5.89 7.33 -23.69
CA SER A 105 5.41 7.92 -24.94
C SER A 105 5.08 9.40 -24.74
N GLY A 106 4.89 10.11 -25.85
CA GLY A 106 4.74 11.56 -25.84
C GLY A 106 6.08 12.30 -25.84
N GLN A 107 6.01 13.62 -25.94
CA GLN A 107 7.20 14.48 -25.99
C GLN A 107 7.07 15.71 -25.11
N PHE A 108 5.88 16.04 -24.63
CA PHE A 108 5.64 17.26 -23.89
C PHE A 108 5.52 16.99 -22.40
N TRP A 109 6.50 17.46 -21.63
CA TRP A 109 6.45 17.43 -20.18
C TRP A 109 5.66 18.62 -19.62
N ALA A 110 5.63 19.74 -20.36
CA ALA A 110 4.89 20.93 -19.94
C ALA A 110 3.37 20.68 -20.05
N PRO A 111 2.59 20.94 -18.99
CA PRO A 111 1.19 20.50 -18.85
C PRO A 111 0.24 21.06 -19.91
N TYR A 112 0.62 22.15 -20.59
CA TYR A 112 -0.20 22.87 -21.57
C TYR A 112 -0.28 22.18 -22.96
N PHE A 113 0.71 21.41 -23.39
CA PHE A 113 0.71 20.86 -24.75
C PHE A 113 -0.16 19.59 -24.85
N ARG A 114 -1.42 19.73 -25.32
CA ARG A 114 -2.29 18.60 -25.68
C ARG A 114 -2.20 18.29 -27.19
N PRO A 115 -2.20 17.01 -27.63
CA PRO A 115 -2.49 15.79 -26.84
C PRO A 115 -1.28 14.92 -26.44
N ALA A 116 -0.05 15.17 -26.90
CA ALA A 116 1.08 14.26 -26.71
C ALA A 116 1.86 14.48 -25.39
N ARG A 117 1.14 14.48 -24.26
CA ARG A 117 1.74 14.53 -22.91
C ARG A 117 2.63 13.30 -22.68
N ILE A 118 3.55 13.40 -21.72
CA ILE A 118 4.26 12.21 -21.24
C ILE A 118 3.23 11.22 -20.72
N GLU A 119 3.21 10.04 -21.32
CA GLU A 119 2.39 8.92 -20.92
C GLU A 119 3.32 7.75 -20.60
N PHE A 120 3.13 7.16 -19.42
CA PHE A 120 3.82 5.95 -19.02
C PHE A 120 2.91 4.78 -19.39
N SER A 121 3.45 3.84 -20.14
CA SER A 121 2.77 2.61 -20.51
C SER A 121 3.68 1.45 -20.18
N GLU A 122 3.20 0.52 -19.38
CA GLU A 122 3.96 -0.67 -19.01
C GLU A 122 3.87 -1.73 -20.11
N THR A 123 4.94 -2.49 -20.30
CA THR A 123 4.95 -3.63 -21.20
C THR A 123 4.18 -4.71 -20.51
N LYS A 124 3.04 -5.00 -21.10
CA LYS A 124 2.15 -6.01 -20.58
C LYS A 124 2.39 -7.33 -21.30
N ASN A 125 2.33 -8.43 -20.57
CA ASN A 125 2.43 -9.75 -21.18
C ASN A 125 1.13 -10.11 -21.93
N GLN A 126 1.05 -11.34 -22.42
CA GLN A 126 -0.13 -11.86 -23.14
C GLN A 126 -1.43 -11.88 -22.31
N HIS A 127 -1.37 -11.48 -21.04
CA HIS A 127 -2.48 -11.37 -20.13
C HIS A 127 -2.71 -9.89 -19.73
N ASP A 128 -2.24 -8.90 -20.48
CA ASP A 128 -2.41 -7.48 -20.12
C ASP A 128 -1.85 -7.11 -18.70
N TYR A 129 -0.88 -7.89 -18.18
CA TYR A 129 -0.18 -7.60 -16.91
C TYR A 129 1.16 -7.00 -17.11
N TYR A 130 1.49 -6.06 -16.23
CA TYR A 130 2.87 -5.72 -15.99
C TYR A 130 3.68 -6.96 -15.60
N GLU A 131 4.55 -7.39 -16.51
CA GLU A 131 5.55 -8.40 -16.26
C GLU A 131 6.90 -7.72 -16.25
N ILE A 132 7.59 -7.80 -15.12
CA ILE A 132 8.96 -7.30 -15.01
C ILE A 132 9.80 -8.12 -16.00
N PRO A 133 10.46 -7.49 -17.00
CA PRO A 133 11.28 -8.21 -17.96
C PRO A 133 12.33 -9.09 -17.28
N ASP A 134 12.60 -10.27 -17.83
CA ASP A 134 13.63 -11.20 -17.32
C ASP A 134 15.03 -10.58 -17.24
N ASP A 135 15.30 -9.54 -18.04
CA ASP A 135 16.55 -8.79 -18.06
C ASP A 135 16.49 -7.48 -17.26
N ALA A 136 15.41 -7.24 -16.51
CA ALA A 136 15.32 -6.11 -15.60
C ALA A 136 16.42 -6.21 -14.53
N PRO A 137 17.09 -5.09 -14.20
CA PRO A 137 18.16 -5.08 -13.21
C PRO A 137 17.63 -5.50 -11.84
N ASP A 138 18.33 -6.44 -11.19
CA ASP A 138 18.04 -6.79 -9.81
C ASP A 138 18.51 -5.69 -8.84
N VAL A 139 18.26 -5.85 -7.54
CA VAL A 139 18.69 -4.87 -6.52
C VAL A 139 20.20 -4.58 -6.56
N ASN A 140 21.04 -5.57 -6.87
CA ASN A 140 22.49 -5.36 -6.97
C ASN A 140 22.84 -4.56 -8.22
N ASP A 141 22.16 -4.82 -9.34
CA ASP A 141 22.31 -4.06 -10.57
C ASP A 141 21.85 -2.60 -10.36
N LEU A 142 20.71 -2.38 -9.68
CA LEU A 142 20.21 -1.05 -9.34
C LEU A 142 21.15 -0.26 -8.45
N ARG A 143 21.76 -0.94 -7.47
CA ARG A 143 22.80 -0.34 -6.63
C ARG A 143 24.00 0.07 -7.48
N LYS A 144 24.49 -0.83 -8.32
CA LYS A 144 25.63 -0.56 -9.20
C LYS A 144 25.35 0.59 -10.16
N ILE A 145 24.14 0.64 -10.74
CA ILE A 145 23.66 1.75 -11.56
C ILE A 145 23.70 3.07 -10.77
N SER A 146 23.21 3.06 -9.53
CA SER A 146 23.26 4.23 -8.65
C SER A 146 24.69 4.70 -8.38
N GLU A 147 25.59 3.77 -8.01
CA GLU A 147 26.99 4.05 -7.65
C GLU A 147 27.88 4.45 -8.84
N GLU A 148 27.72 3.79 -10.00
CA GLU A 148 28.58 4.01 -11.17
C GLU A 148 28.08 5.15 -12.08
N ASN A 149 26.77 5.45 -12.04
CA ASN A 149 26.15 6.39 -12.98
C ASN A 149 25.50 7.60 -12.28
N PHE A 150 24.45 7.40 -11.48
CA PHE A 150 23.68 8.52 -10.91
C PHE A 150 24.48 9.36 -9.92
N ILE A 151 25.15 8.72 -8.95
CA ILE A 151 25.91 9.42 -7.90
C ILE A 151 27.05 10.26 -8.50
N PRO A 152 27.92 9.72 -9.39
CA PRO A 152 28.96 10.51 -10.03
C PRO A 152 28.44 11.68 -10.87
N GLU A 153 27.29 11.52 -11.53
CA GLU A 153 26.67 12.60 -12.29
C GLU A 153 26.14 13.71 -11.37
N ILE A 154 25.48 13.35 -10.26
CA ILE A 154 25.05 14.30 -9.23
C ILE A 154 26.26 15.06 -8.64
N GLU A 155 27.36 14.36 -8.31
CA GLU A 155 28.59 14.99 -7.84
C GLU A 155 29.18 15.96 -8.86
N ALA A 156 29.13 15.61 -10.15
CA ALA A 156 29.61 16.46 -11.22
C ALA A 156 28.72 17.69 -11.44
N ILE A 157 27.41 17.60 -11.19
CA ILE A 157 26.48 18.74 -11.21
C ILE A 157 26.77 19.65 -10.01
N ILE A 158 26.88 19.10 -8.79
CA ILE A 158 27.21 19.87 -7.58
C ILE A 158 28.55 20.60 -7.74
N ALA A 159 29.59 19.92 -8.25
CA ALA A 159 30.90 20.52 -8.49
C ALA A 159 30.86 21.67 -9.53
N GLU A 160 29.93 21.61 -10.48
CA GLU A 160 29.71 22.69 -11.43
C GLU A 160 29.02 23.89 -10.79
N LEU A 161 27.99 23.64 -9.97
CA LEU A 161 27.30 24.66 -9.16
C LEU A 161 28.28 25.34 -8.18
N ASP A 162 29.18 24.58 -7.55
CA ASP A 162 30.27 25.11 -6.69
C ASP A 162 31.21 26.08 -7.43
N SER A 163 31.26 26.01 -8.76
CA SER A 163 32.10 26.88 -9.58
C SER A 163 31.43 28.23 -9.93
N ILE A 164 30.16 28.40 -9.56
CA ILE A 164 29.44 29.67 -9.62
C ILE A 164 29.82 30.48 -8.38
N ILE A 165 30.50 31.61 -8.59
CA ILE A 165 30.96 32.47 -7.49
C ILE A 165 29.97 33.62 -7.33
N ASP A 166 29.40 33.78 -6.14
CA ASP A 166 28.64 34.95 -5.72
C ASP A 166 29.48 35.87 -4.80
N SER A 167 29.26 37.18 -4.90
CA SER A 167 29.84 38.15 -3.97
C SER A 167 29.04 39.44 -3.93
N PRO A 168 29.08 40.21 -2.82
CA PRO A 168 28.34 41.47 -2.72
C PRO A 168 28.65 42.50 -3.83
N THR A 169 29.84 42.43 -4.45
CA THR A 169 30.24 43.33 -5.53
C THR A 169 29.99 42.77 -6.94
N ASN A 170 29.55 41.53 -7.05
CA ASN A 170 29.33 40.83 -8.31
C ASN A 170 28.33 39.68 -8.08
N ARG A 171 27.07 40.03 -7.84
CA ARG A 171 26.00 39.06 -7.60
C ARG A 171 25.76 38.17 -8.83
N PHE A 172 25.38 36.92 -8.62
CA PHE A 172 24.89 36.04 -9.68
C PHE A 172 23.39 36.27 -9.88
N ARG A 173 22.98 36.60 -11.11
CA ARG A 173 21.60 36.95 -11.48
C ARG A 173 21.34 36.58 -12.92
N VAL A 174 20.18 36.01 -13.18
CA VAL A 174 19.71 35.59 -14.50
C VAL A 174 18.22 35.86 -14.55
N TYR A 175 17.70 36.41 -15.63
CA TYR A 175 16.25 36.64 -15.76
C TYR A 175 15.66 35.64 -16.75
N LEU A 176 14.64 34.88 -16.32
CA LEU A 176 13.75 34.10 -17.16
C LEU A 176 12.71 35.02 -17.78
N SER A 177 12.61 35.00 -19.09
CA SER A 177 11.64 35.81 -19.83
C SER A 177 10.22 35.24 -19.69
N ALA A 178 9.25 36.11 -19.94
CA ALA A 178 7.84 35.73 -19.99
C ALA A 178 7.56 34.52 -20.90
N ASP A 179 8.31 34.37 -22.00
CA ASP A 179 8.17 33.24 -22.93
C ASP A 179 8.73 31.93 -22.36
N GLU A 180 9.81 31.99 -21.57
CA GLU A 180 10.41 30.82 -20.91
C GLU A 180 9.52 30.30 -19.78
N LEU A 181 8.85 31.20 -19.05
CA LEU A 181 7.95 30.85 -17.95
C LEU A 181 6.64 30.19 -18.41
N ARG A 182 6.27 30.30 -19.69
CA ARG A 182 4.99 29.79 -20.22
C ARG A 182 4.85 28.27 -20.06
N ILE A 183 5.95 27.55 -19.92
CA ILE A 183 5.91 26.10 -19.74
C ILE A 183 5.37 25.68 -18.37
N PHE A 184 5.36 26.58 -17.38
CA PHE A 184 4.87 26.31 -16.02
C PHE A 184 3.38 26.65 -15.83
N HIS A 185 2.75 27.42 -16.73
CA HIS A 185 1.37 27.90 -16.56
C HIS A 185 0.42 27.33 -17.63
N ALA A 186 -0.77 26.87 -17.20
CA ALA A 186 -1.83 26.47 -18.12
C ALA A 186 -2.48 27.69 -18.78
N ILE A 187 -2.59 27.70 -20.12
CA ILE A 187 -3.20 28.80 -20.91
C ILE A 187 -4.72 28.93 -20.69
N ASP A 188 -5.34 28.09 -19.87
CA ASP A 188 -6.80 28.07 -19.67
C ASP A 188 -7.34 29.20 -18.79
N TYR A 189 -6.49 30.04 -18.20
CA TYR A 189 -6.92 31.26 -17.51
C TYR A 189 -6.51 32.52 -18.27
N GLU A 190 -7.45 33.46 -18.35
CA GLU A 190 -7.28 34.83 -18.84
C GLU A 190 -6.29 35.62 -17.95
N PHE A 191 -5.03 35.22 -17.90
CA PHE A 191 -3.97 36.11 -17.43
C PHE A 191 -3.83 37.25 -18.45
N GLU A 192 -4.61 38.31 -18.25
CA GLU A 192 -4.58 39.54 -19.06
C GLU A 192 -3.24 40.29 -18.89
N ASN A 193 -2.41 39.91 -17.91
CA ASN A 193 -1.10 40.49 -17.67
C ASN A 193 0.02 39.63 -18.27
N PRO A 194 0.99 40.23 -19.00
CA PRO A 194 2.21 39.53 -19.37
C PRO A 194 2.93 39.10 -18.09
N LEU A 195 3.40 37.84 -18.02
CA LEU A 195 4.28 37.39 -16.94
C LEU A 195 5.50 38.33 -16.91
N GLU A 196 5.80 38.87 -15.74
CA GLU A 196 7.02 39.66 -15.57
C GLU A 196 8.24 38.73 -15.64
N PRO A 197 9.41 39.20 -16.11
CA PRO A 197 10.61 38.39 -16.05
C PRO A 197 10.90 37.97 -14.62
N VAL A 198 11.26 36.70 -14.42
CA VAL A 198 11.57 36.15 -13.10
C VAL A 198 13.09 36.04 -12.94
N GLU A 199 13.64 36.64 -11.91
CA GLU A 199 15.02 36.55 -11.47
C GLU A 199 15.34 35.15 -10.93
N VAL A 200 16.54 34.68 -11.24
CA VAL A 200 17.18 33.49 -10.70
C VAL A 200 18.55 33.94 -10.23
N ASP A 201 18.83 33.76 -8.96
CA ASP A 201 19.99 34.26 -8.27
C ASP A 201 20.81 33.12 -7.65
N TYR A 202 21.63 33.43 -6.64
CA TYR A 202 22.47 32.44 -5.98
C TYR A 202 21.73 31.59 -4.94
N GLY A 203 20.58 32.03 -4.45
CA GLY A 203 19.61 31.25 -3.69
C GLY A 203 19.20 30.00 -4.45
N GLU A 204 18.76 30.10 -5.71
CA GLU A 204 18.42 28.90 -6.53
C GLU A 204 19.61 27.95 -6.68
N VAL A 205 20.83 28.48 -6.80
CA VAL A 205 22.05 27.67 -6.88
C VAL A 205 22.24 26.86 -5.60
N LEU A 206 22.04 27.48 -4.43
CA LEU A 206 22.14 26.82 -3.12
C LEU A 206 21.00 25.82 -2.92
N MET A 207 19.76 26.17 -3.26
CA MET A 207 18.61 25.27 -3.19
C MET A 207 18.81 24.02 -4.04
N LEU A 208 19.22 24.18 -5.30
CA LEU A 208 19.50 23.04 -6.19
C LEU A 208 20.63 22.16 -5.66
N LYS A 209 21.70 22.75 -5.09
CA LYS A 209 22.76 21.99 -4.40
C LYS A 209 22.21 21.20 -3.23
N GLY A 210 21.34 21.79 -2.41
CA GLY A 210 20.66 21.13 -1.29
C GLY A 210 19.88 19.90 -1.76
N ILE A 211 18.98 20.09 -2.73
CA ILE A 211 18.15 19.02 -3.31
C ILE A 211 19.02 17.88 -3.87
N LEU A 212 20.02 18.20 -4.68
CA LEU A 212 20.93 17.20 -5.26
C LEU A 212 21.73 16.44 -4.19
N THR A 213 22.15 17.13 -3.14
CA THR A 213 22.85 16.49 -2.01
C THR A 213 21.92 15.54 -1.24
N PHE A 214 20.64 15.88 -1.06
CA PHE A 214 19.66 14.96 -0.46
C PHE A 214 19.35 13.77 -1.36
N ILE A 215 19.19 13.97 -2.67
CA ILE A 215 18.98 12.87 -3.62
C ILE A 215 20.17 11.92 -3.58
N LYS A 216 21.40 12.44 -3.58
CA LYS A 216 22.62 11.63 -3.43
C LYS A 216 22.59 10.80 -2.14
N ALA A 217 22.31 11.44 -1.01
CA ALA A 217 22.22 10.78 0.29
C ALA A 217 21.15 9.66 0.30
N GLN A 218 20.01 9.85 -0.37
CA GLN A 218 18.96 8.84 -0.49
C GLN A 218 19.38 7.65 -1.36
N LEU A 219 20.07 7.90 -2.49
CA LEU A 219 20.61 6.84 -3.34
C LEU A 219 21.68 6.02 -2.60
N GLU A 220 22.61 6.70 -1.91
CA GLU A 220 23.61 6.03 -1.08
C GLU A 220 22.96 5.25 0.08
N TYR A 221 21.90 5.77 0.68
CA TYR A 221 21.19 5.10 1.78
C TYR A 221 20.59 3.77 1.31
N LYS A 222 19.89 3.77 0.18
CA LYS A 222 19.36 2.54 -0.43
C LYS A 222 20.47 1.56 -0.81
N ALA A 223 21.62 2.06 -1.26
CA ALA A 223 22.79 1.26 -1.59
C ALA A 223 23.51 0.67 -0.36
N ALA A 224 23.31 1.21 0.84
CA ALA A 224 24.01 0.80 2.06
C ALA A 224 23.46 -0.49 2.70
N TYR A 225 22.24 -0.89 2.34
CA TYR A 225 21.55 -2.07 2.90
C TYR A 225 21.36 -3.16 1.86
N ASP A 226 21.27 -4.40 2.35
CA ASP A 226 20.84 -5.52 1.53
C ASP A 226 19.30 -5.51 1.43
N LEU A 227 18.79 -5.12 0.26
CA LEU A 227 17.36 -5.14 -0.06
C LEU A 227 17.00 -6.32 -0.98
N TYR A 228 17.92 -7.27 -1.19
CA TYR A 228 17.70 -8.36 -2.13
C TYR A 228 16.69 -9.37 -1.56
N VAL A 229 15.58 -9.49 -2.27
CA VAL A 229 14.61 -10.58 -2.14
C VAL A 229 14.64 -11.35 -3.46
N SER A 230 14.71 -12.68 -3.37
CA SER A 230 14.75 -13.49 -4.59
C SER A 230 13.38 -13.46 -5.27
N PRO A 231 13.29 -13.22 -6.59
CA PRO A 231 12.04 -13.38 -7.33
C PRO A 231 11.44 -14.80 -7.17
N ASN A 232 12.30 -15.81 -6.96
CA ASN A 232 11.89 -17.19 -6.68
C ASN A 232 11.22 -17.37 -5.31
N ALA A 233 11.26 -16.37 -4.43
CA ALA A 233 10.54 -16.40 -3.16
C ALA A 233 9.03 -16.29 -3.35
N LYS A 234 8.59 -15.82 -4.54
CA LYS A 234 7.19 -15.76 -4.96
C LYS A 234 6.32 -14.98 -3.96
N LEU A 235 6.86 -13.86 -3.46
CA LEU A 235 6.22 -13.11 -2.38
C LEU A 235 4.86 -12.55 -2.79
N TYR A 236 4.73 -12.11 -4.05
CA TYR A 236 3.49 -11.55 -4.56
C TYR A 236 2.42 -12.64 -4.73
N GLU A 237 2.80 -13.80 -5.29
CA GLU A 237 1.94 -14.98 -5.36
C GLU A 237 1.49 -15.42 -3.96
N LYS A 238 2.42 -15.47 -3.00
CA LYS A 238 2.11 -15.82 -1.62
C LYS A 238 1.18 -14.81 -0.96
N TYR A 239 1.36 -13.51 -1.20
CA TYR A 239 0.46 -12.48 -0.70
C TYR A 239 -0.95 -12.70 -1.23
N TYR A 240 -1.10 -12.90 -2.54
CA TYR A 240 -2.40 -13.18 -3.16
C TYR A 240 -3.11 -14.40 -2.58
N GLY A 241 -2.38 -15.52 -2.40
CA GLY A 241 -2.97 -16.73 -1.85
C GLY A 241 -3.19 -16.70 -0.33
N GLY A 242 -2.94 -15.57 0.36
CA GLY A 242 -2.99 -15.47 1.82
C GLY A 242 -1.96 -16.36 2.52
N ASN A 243 -0.80 -16.57 1.88
CA ASN A 243 0.29 -17.46 2.32
C ASN A 243 1.54 -16.72 2.78
N LEU A 244 1.62 -15.40 2.59
CA LEU A 244 2.82 -14.64 2.90
C LEU A 244 3.02 -14.59 4.42
N LYS A 245 4.12 -15.15 4.89
CA LYS A 245 4.57 -15.08 6.28
C LYS A 245 5.86 -14.27 6.35
N ILE A 246 5.80 -13.03 6.84
CA ILE A 246 6.94 -12.10 6.92
C ILE A 246 8.14 -12.77 7.62
N SER A 247 7.91 -13.47 8.73
CA SER A 247 8.97 -14.17 9.46
C SER A 247 9.67 -15.25 8.62
N ASP A 248 8.91 -16.04 7.85
CA ASP A 248 9.45 -17.20 7.16
C ASP A 248 9.92 -16.86 5.74
N ASP A 249 9.08 -16.16 4.98
CA ASP A 249 9.26 -15.87 3.57
C ASP A 249 10.17 -14.68 3.30
N ILE A 250 10.27 -13.74 4.25
CA ILE A 250 11.15 -12.58 4.12
C ILE A 250 12.35 -12.77 5.04
N PHE A 251 12.15 -12.79 6.36
CA PHE A 251 13.27 -12.74 7.28
C PHE A 251 14.07 -14.05 7.33
N SER A 252 13.43 -15.21 7.40
CA SER A 252 14.15 -16.49 7.48
C SER A 252 14.75 -16.88 6.14
N ALA A 253 14.02 -16.68 5.03
CA ALA A 253 14.51 -16.95 3.68
C ALA A 253 15.62 -15.98 3.23
N HIS A 254 15.56 -14.72 3.68
CA HIS A 254 16.53 -13.67 3.38
C HIS A 254 17.13 -13.13 4.68
N PRO A 255 18.04 -13.88 5.34
CA PRO A 255 18.58 -13.51 6.65
C PRO A 255 19.37 -12.20 6.65
N ASP A 256 19.81 -11.74 5.48
CA ASP A 256 20.56 -10.50 5.31
C ASP A 256 19.69 -9.31 4.88
N PHE A 257 18.43 -9.54 4.50
CA PHE A 257 17.49 -8.47 4.17
C PHE A 257 17.43 -7.43 5.30
N LEU A 258 17.55 -6.15 4.93
CA LEU A 258 17.64 -4.96 5.78
C LEU A 258 18.87 -4.88 6.69
N LYS A 259 19.94 -5.63 6.42
CA LYS A 259 21.24 -5.44 7.10
C LYS A 259 22.15 -4.47 6.35
N VAL A 260 23.01 -3.79 7.11
CA VAL A 260 24.08 -2.93 6.58
C VAL A 260 25.16 -3.81 5.94
N LEU A 261 25.60 -3.45 4.74
CA LEU A 261 26.71 -4.10 4.04
C LEU A 261 28.05 -3.78 4.75
N PRO A 262 29.07 -4.67 4.78
CA PRO A 262 29.36 -5.72 3.81
C PRO A 262 28.95 -7.08 4.36
N THR A 263 27.78 -7.56 3.94
CA THR A 263 27.46 -8.99 4.08
C THR A 263 28.55 -9.80 3.34
N PRO A 264 28.81 -11.08 3.70
CA PRO A 264 29.94 -11.84 3.13
C PRO A 264 30.01 -11.92 1.59
N SER A 265 28.94 -11.51 0.91
CA SER A 265 28.73 -11.45 -0.53
C SER A 265 29.11 -10.12 -1.21
N ASP A 266 29.42 -9.04 -0.48
CA ASP A 266 29.59 -7.70 -1.05
C ASP A 266 30.92 -7.00 -0.69
N SER A 267 31.53 -6.32 -1.67
CA SER A 267 32.77 -5.54 -1.52
C SER A 267 32.56 -4.08 -1.10
N ASN A 268 31.32 -3.58 -1.11
CA ASN A 268 31.00 -2.20 -0.72
C ASN A 268 30.72 -2.13 0.79
N ASP A 269 31.38 -1.18 1.47
CA ASP A 269 31.25 -0.97 2.91
C ASP A 269 30.05 -0.06 3.19
N GLY A 270 28.86 -0.64 3.37
CA GLY A 270 27.62 0.08 3.67
C GLY A 270 27.73 0.99 4.90
N LYS A 271 28.55 0.63 5.89
CA LYS A 271 28.87 1.51 7.01
C LYS A 271 29.63 2.77 6.58
N ALA A 272 30.54 2.67 5.61
CA ALA A 272 31.23 3.84 5.06
C ALA A 272 30.27 4.74 4.27
N ALA A 273 29.32 4.15 3.53
CA ALA A 273 28.25 4.90 2.86
C ALA A 273 27.39 5.65 3.88
N LEU A 274 26.93 5.00 4.96
CA LEU A 274 26.17 5.66 6.04
C LEU A 274 26.93 6.79 6.73
N ALA A 275 28.25 6.66 6.89
CA ALA A 275 29.09 7.74 7.41
C ALA A 275 29.20 8.93 6.44
N GLN A 276 29.19 8.67 5.13
CA GLN A 276 29.19 9.69 4.09
C GLN A 276 27.83 10.40 4.02
N ILE A 277 26.73 9.65 3.99
CA ILE A 277 25.34 10.13 4.04
C ILE A 277 25.14 11.09 5.22
N LYS A 278 25.69 10.78 6.40
CA LYS A 278 25.67 11.68 7.56
C LYS A 278 26.20 13.08 7.22
N GLN A 279 27.32 13.18 6.51
CA GLN A 279 27.90 14.46 6.09
C GLN A 279 27.06 15.13 5.00
N GLU A 280 26.47 14.33 4.11
CA GLU A 280 25.63 14.84 3.02
C GLU A 280 24.32 15.42 3.54
N MET A 281 23.67 14.78 4.51
CA MET A 281 22.49 15.35 5.17
C MET A 281 22.82 16.67 5.87
N ILE A 282 23.96 16.76 6.58
CA ILE A 282 24.41 18.02 7.18
C ILE A 282 24.61 19.11 6.11
N ASN A 283 25.27 18.76 4.99
CA ASN A 283 25.52 19.69 3.90
C ASN A 283 24.24 20.11 3.18
N GLY A 284 23.31 19.19 2.94
CA GLY A 284 22.00 19.47 2.35
C GLY A 284 21.20 20.44 3.20
N ILE A 285 21.15 20.22 4.51
CA ILE A 285 20.52 21.16 5.45
C ILE A 285 21.22 22.52 5.39
N ASN A 286 22.56 22.56 5.45
CA ASN A 286 23.29 23.83 5.36
C ASN A 286 23.01 24.58 4.06
N TYR A 287 22.93 23.91 2.91
CA TYR A 287 22.60 24.57 1.64
C TYR A 287 21.18 25.13 1.62
N TYR A 288 20.21 24.43 2.21
CA TYR A 288 18.86 24.96 2.39
C TYR A 288 18.86 26.21 3.28
N LEU A 289 19.52 26.15 4.45
CA LEU A 289 19.62 27.27 5.38
C LEU A 289 20.35 28.47 4.75
N ASP A 290 21.46 28.23 4.05
CA ASP A 290 22.21 29.26 3.33
C ASP A 290 21.35 29.87 2.21
N SER A 291 20.49 29.09 1.55
CA SER A 291 19.56 29.57 0.52
C SER A 291 18.49 30.49 1.12
N VAL A 292 17.90 30.10 2.25
CA VAL A 292 16.90 30.90 2.98
C VAL A 292 17.53 32.21 3.47
N GLU A 293 18.72 32.16 4.08
CA GLU A 293 19.45 33.37 4.50
C GLU A 293 19.79 34.27 3.30
N TYR A 294 20.16 33.68 2.16
CA TYR A 294 20.46 34.42 0.95
C TYR A 294 19.23 35.18 0.44
N ILE A 295 18.09 34.50 0.27
CA ILE A 295 16.82 35.11 -0.16
C ILE A 295 16.43 36.26 0.77
N ARG A 296 16.45 36.04 2.10
CA ARG A 296 16.15 37.07 3.11
C ARG A 296 17.12 38.26 3.09
N GLY A 297 18.37 38.02 2.71
CA GLY A 297 19.44 39.00 2.70
C GLY A 297 19.54 39.84 1.42
N GLU A 298 18.67 39.58 0.44
CA GLU A 298 18.61 40.33 -0.81
C GLU A 298 18.15 41.78 -0.58
N GLU A 299 18.60 42.71 -1.43
CA GLU A 299 18.23 44.14 -1.33
C GLU A 299 17.17 44.54 -2.38
N ASP A 300 16.81 43.61 -3.26
CA ASP A 300 15.88 43.70 -4.39
C ASP A 300 14.42 43.59 -3.96
N GLU A 301 13.52 43.67 -4.94
CA GLU A 301 12.19 43.11 -4.80
C GLU A 301 12.32 41.58 -4.86
N GLN A 302 11.62 40.85 -3.99
CA GLN A 302 11.67 39.38 -3.98
C GLN A 302 10.56 38.76 -4.83
N GLU A 303 9.49 39.52 -5.13
CA GLU A 303 8.34 39.02 -5.88
C GLU A 303 8.68 38.68 -7.34
N ASP A 304 9.82 39.16 -7.85
CA ASP A 304 10.37 38.76 -9.13
C ASP A 304 11.34 37.57 -9.05
N ASP A 305 11.66 36.99 -7.89
CA ASP A 305 12.55 35.81 -7.82
C ASP A 305 11.83 34.50 -8.12
N PHE A 306 12.57 33.50 -8.61
CA PHE A 306 12.04 32.18 -8.94
C PHE A 306 11.62 31.40 -7.70
N PHE A 307 12.44 31.42 -6.66
CA PHE A 307 12.03 31.08 -5.31
C PHE A 307 12.20 32.31 -4.42
N TYR A 308 11.09 32.77 -3.86
CA TYR A 308 11.10 33.77 -2.82
C TYR A 308 10.37 33.27 -1.59
N ILE A 309 10.64 33.92 -0.47
CA ILE A 309 9.88 33.75 0.76
C ILE A 309 8.94 34.94 0.79
N ALA A 310 7.67 34.69 0.47
CA ALA A 310 6.67 35.74 0.55
C ALA A 310 6.68 36.33 1.97
N MET A 311 6.39 37.64 2.10
CA MET A 311 6.41 38.29 3.42
C MET A 311 5.47 37.59 4.39
N GLU A 312 4.37 37.07 3.86
CA GLU A 312 3.51 36.18 4.58
C GLU A 312 4.29 34.93 5.04
N ASP A 313 4.95 34.14 4.19
CA ASP A 313 5.51 32.82 4.57
C ASP A 313 6.77 32.86 5.47
N GLU A 314 7.26 34.04 5.86
CA GLU A 314 8.48 34.22 6.66
C GLU A 314 8.44 33.45 8.00
N PHE A 315 7.26 33.41 8.65
CA PHE A 315 7.05 32.67 9.90
C PHE A 315 7.22 31.15 9.72
N ILE A 316 6.68 30.59 8.64
CA ILE A 316 6.78 29.15 8.33
C ILE A 316 8.24 28.79 8.09
N ALA A 317 8.93 29.62 7.29
CA ALA A 317 10.36 29.43 7.02
C ALA A 317 11.19 29.47 8.33
N ASP A 318 10.89 30.37 9.27
CA ASP A 318 11.58 30.45 10.57
C ASP A 318 11.42 29.19 11.43
N GLU A 319 10.21 28.64 11.54
CA GLU A 319 9.98 27.44 12.34
C GLU A 319 10.64 26.20 11.72
N ILE A 320 10.61 26.07 10.38
CA ILE A 320 11.34 25.02 9.67
C ILE A 320 12.85 25.18 9.88
N GLU A 321 13.39 26.40 9.76
CA GLU A 321 14.82 26.71 9.97
C GLU A 321 15.28 26.26 11.37
N LYS A 322 14.52 26.64 12.39
CA LYS A 322 14.79 26.31 13.80
C LYS A 322 14.84 24.79 14.01
N LYS A 323 13.87 24.03 13.47
CA LYS A 323 13.84 22.56 13.58
C LYS A 323 15.01 21.93 12.83
N LEU A 324 15.29 22.36 11.60
CA LEU A 324 16.42 21.86 10.81
C LEU A 324 17.77 22.14 11.45
N VAL A 325 17.95 23.30 12.11
CA VAL A 325 19.16 23.61 12.88
C VAL A 325 19.33 22.63 14.04
N VAL A 326 18.27 22.34 14.80
CA VAL A 326 18.31 21.36 15.89
C VAL A 326 18.70 19.96 15.37
N PHE A 327 18.07 19.50 14.28
CA PHE A 327 18.39 18.23 13.64
C PHE A 327 19.84 18.17 13.14
N ARG A 328 20.29 19.20 12.42
CA ARG A 328 21.67 19.27 11.92
C ARG A 328 22.67 19.22 13.07
N ASP A 329 22.45 20.03 14.10
CA ASP A 329 23.36 20.14 15.22
C ASP A 329 23.39 18.85 16.06
N SER A 330 22.28 18.12 16.17
CA SER A 330 22.23 16.83 16.85
C SER A 330 23.03 15.75 16.12
N ILE A 331 22.92 15.69 14.79
CA ILE A 331 23.70 14.79 13.94
C ILE A 331 25.19 15.17 14.00
N MET A 332 25.51 16.46 13.85
CA MET A 332 26.88 16.95 13.82
C MET A 332 27.61 16.76 15.16
N ASN A 333 26.93 17.03 16.28
CA ASN A 333 27.53 16.99 17.61
C ASN A 333 27.42 15.62 18.30
N ASP A 334 26.78 14.64 17.66
CA ASP A 334 26.48 13.34 18.26
C ASP A 334 25.70 13.52 19.58
N THR A 335 24.56 14.23 19.49
CA THR A 335 23.59 14.41 20.59
C THR A 335 22.18 14.03 20.14
N VAL A 336 21.26 13.86 21.09
CA VAL A 336 19.82 13.72 20.81
C VAL A 336 19.28 15.09 20.34
N ALA A 337 18.41 15.11 19.33
CA ALA A 337 17.64 16.31 18.98
C ALA A 337 16.47 16.42 19.96
N GLU A 338 16.43 17.53 20.69
CA GLU A 338 15.30 17.93 21.52
C GLU A 338 14.43 18.90 20.71
N LEU A 339 13.28 18.42 20.25
CA LEU A 339 12.33 19.18 19.45
C LEU A 339 11.18 19.60 20.38
N PRO A 340 11.17 20.85 20.88
CA PRO A 340 10.01 21.35 21.61
C PRO A 340 8.85 21.46 20.62
N MET A 341 7.79 20.69 20.86
CA MET A 341 6.55 20.68 20.09
C MET A 341 5.45 21.27 20.96
N GLU A 342 4.77 22.30 20.47
CA GLU A 342 3.68 22.95 21.19
C GLU A 342 2.41 22.12 21.06
N LYS A 343 2.33 21.00 21.78
CA LYS A 343 1.21 20.05 21.70
C LYS A 343 -0.16 20.73 21.82
N THR A 344 -0.33 21.62 22.80
CA THR A 344 -1.63 22.24 23.05
C THR A 344 -1.49 23.70 23.45
N LYS A 345 -2.31 24.58 22.87
CA LYS A 345 -2.49 25.96 23.33
C LYS A 345 -3.94 26.22 23.71
N THR A 346 -4.14 26.71 24.92
CA THR A 346 -5.45 27.13 25.41
C THR A 346 -5.51 28.64 25.51
N PHE A 347 -6.54 29.24 24.90
CA PHE A 347 -6.81 30.66 24.89
C PHE A 347 -8.15 30.96 25.55
N GLY A 348 -8.18 31.97 26.42
CA GLY A 348 -9.42 32.55 26.92
C GLY A 348 -9.99 33.51 25.87
N ILE A 349 -11.24 33.31 25.45
CA ILE A 349 -11.92 34.12 24.44
C ILE A 349 -12.68 35.27 25.10
N TYR A 350 -12.53 36.48 24.56
CA TYR A 350 -13.13 37.71 25.05
C TYR A 350 -13.95 38.40 23.96
N ASP A 351 -15.07 38.99 24.35
CA ASP A 351 -15.89 39.82 23.46
C ASP A 351 -15.29 41.22 23.23
N ALA A 352 -15.95 42.01 22.37
CA ALA A 352 -15.54 43.39 22.08
C ALA A 352 -15.53 44.34 23.31
N GLY A 353 -16.19 43.94 24.40
CA GLY A 353 -16.18 44.63 25.70
C GLY A 353 -15.11 44.13 26.67
N SER A 354 -14.23 43.22 26.22
CA SER A 354 -13.23 42.51 27.01
C SER A 354 -13.83 41.67 28.13
N ALA A 355 -15.09 41.23 27.98
CA ALA A 355 -15.66 40.23 28.87
C ALA A 355 -15.24 38.84 28.38
N TYR A 356 -14.76 37.99 29.30
CA TYR A 356 -14.50 36.58 29.01
C TYR A 356 -15.83 35.90 28.62
N ILE A 357 -15.82 35.19 27.49
CA ILE A 357 -16.99 34.52 26.93
C ILE A 357 -16.72 33.08 26.52
N GLY A 358 -15.50 32.54 26.62
CA GLY A 358 -15.22 31.19 26.15
C GLY A 358 -13.76 30.78 26.28
N GLU A 359 -13.46 29.56 25.85
CA GLU A 359 -12.11 28.97 25.82
C GLU A 359 -11.91 28.26 24.47
N LEU A 360 -10.76 28.48 23.83
CA LEU A 360 -10.33 27.82 22.61
C LEU A 360 -9.08 27.01 22.92
N THR A 361 -9.10 25.72 22.63
CA THR A 361 -7.95 24.83 22.74
C THR A 361 -7.57 24.36 21.35
N LEU A 362 -6.32 24.61 20.95
CA LEU A 362 -5.73 24.13 19.70
C LEU A 362 -4.74 23.02 20.02
N VAL A 363 -4.82 21.90 19.31
CA VAL A 363 -3.84 20.82 19.38
C VAL A 363 -3.02 20.84 18.08
N TYR A 364 -1.73 21.16 18.18
CA TYR A 364 -0.89 21.32 17.00
C TYR A 364 -0.30 20.00 16.54
N ASN A 365 -0.14 19.87 15.22
CA ASN A 365 0.70 18.82 14.66
C ASN A 365 2.20 19.13 14.85
N PHE A 366 3.08 18.25 14.36
CA PHE A 366 4.53 18.39 14.51
C PHE A 366 5.12 19.68 13.90
N THR A 367 4.38 20.42 13.08
CA THR A 367 4.84 21.67 12.46
C THR A 367 4.71 22.88 13.38
N ASP A 368 3.87 22.82 14.42
CA ASP A 368 3.43 23.95 15.27
C ASP A 368 2.73 25.09 14.48
N ILE A 369 2.29 24.83 13.24
CA ILE A 369 1.67 25.83 12.34
C ILE A 369 0.19 25.50 12.09
N GLU A 370 -0.15 24.23 12.04
CA GLU A 370 -1.47 23.71 11.75
C GLU A 370 -1.80 22.55 12.68
N GLY A 371 -3.06 22.13 12.67
CA GLY A 371 -3.55 20.95 13.38
C GLY A 371 -5.00 20.67 12.98
N ASP A 372 -5.46 19.51 13.38
CA ASP A 372 -6.76 18.91 13.05
C ASP A 372 -7.55 18.55 14.32
N GLU A 373 -7.05 18.95 15.49
CA GLU A 373 -7.65 18.63 16.77
C GLU A 373 -7.82 19.88 17.65
N GLY A 374 -8.80 19.82 18.56
CA GLY A 374 -9.04 20.82 19.58
C GLY A 374 -10.51 21.14 19.77
N SER A 375 -10.79 22.19 20.54
CA SER A 375 -12.18 22.54 20.88
C SER A 375 -12.39 24.03 21.14
N LEU A 376 -13.62 24.50 20.98
CA LEU A 376 -14.06 25.85 21.34
C LEU A 376 -15.34 25.80 22.18
N THR A 377 -15.28 26.37 23.38
CA THR A 377 -16.42 26.47 24.29
C THR A 377 -16.82 27.91 24.58
N PHE A 378 -18.13 28.17 24.69
CA PHE A 378 -18.66 29.50 25.05
C PHE A 378 -19.45 29.46 26.37
N THR A 379 -19.29 30.51 27.19
CA THR A 379 -19.92 30.67 28.51
C THR A 379 -20.96 31.80 28.55
N ASP A 380 -21.23 32.46 27.42
CA ASP A 380 -22.17 33.59 27.31
C ASP A 380 -23.65 33.17 27.43
N GLY A 381 -23.94 31.87 27.30
CA GLY A 381 -25.28 31.29 27.34
C GLY A 381 -26.15 31.62 26.12
N VAL A 382 -25.56 32.17 25.05
CA VAL A 382 -26.25 32.58 23.81
C VAL A 382 -25.65 31.87 22.60
N THR A 383 -24.34 31.76 22.54
CA THR A 383 -23.62 31.12 21.45
C THR A 383 -23.67 29.61 21.62
N PRO A 384 -23.93 28.83 20.55
CA PRO A 384 -23.90 27.37 20.62
C PRO A 384 -22.51 26.89 21.03
N THR A 385 -22.43 25.79 21.77
CA THR A 385 -21.21 25.18 22.30
C THR A 385 -21.52 23.73 22.68
N PRO A 386 -20.57 22.78 22.69
CA PRO A 386 -19.15 22.88 22.28
C PRO A 386 -18.95 22.89 20.76
N TRP A 387 -17.72 23.09 20.32
CA TRP A 387 -17.30 22.99 18.92
C TRP A 387 -16.02 22.18 18.90
N ASP A 388 -15.92 21.27 17.95
CA ASP A 388 -14.74 20.47 17.70
C ASP A 388 -14.03 21.08 16.49
N ILE A 389 -12.70 21.08 16.51
CA ILE A 389 -11.91 21.62 15.41
C ILE A 389 -11.73 20.50 14.38
N ASP A 390 -12.07 20.78 13.13
CA ASP A 390 -11.80 19.88 11.98
C ASP A 390 -10.39 20.17 11.44
N TRP A 391 -10.05 21.46 11.35
CA TRP A 391 -8.75 21.91 10.89
C TRP A 391 -8.46 23.33 11.37
N PHE A 392 -7.20 23.64 11.62
CA PHE A 392 -6.72 25.01 11.68
C PHE A 392 -5.37 25.17 11.03
N GLY A 393 -5.14 26.36 10.49
CA GLY A 393 -3.86 26.76 9.93
C GLY A 393 -3.52 28.18 10.32
N VAL A 394 -2.25 28.40 10.64
CA VAL A 394 -1.69 29.74 10.74
C VAL A 394 -1.04 30.06 9.41
N THR A 395 -1.67 30.95 8.66
CA THR A 395 -0.96 31.57 7.54
C THR A 395 0.17 32.39 8.14
N ALA A 396 1.36 32.24 7.58
CA ALA A 396 2.07 33.33 6.97
C ALA A 396 1.89 34.76 7.59
N THR A 397 0.79 35.48 7.31
CA THR A 397 0.51 36.82 7.91
C THR A 397 0.14 36.81 9.40
N ARG A 398 0.36 35.69 10.09
CA ARG A 398 -0.23 35.33 11.38
C ARG A 398 -1.74 35.34 11.37
N PHE A 399 -2.36 35.27 10.19
CA PHE A 399 -3.79 35.08 10.10
C PHE A 399 -4.08 33.61 10.40
N ILE A 400 -4.84 33.38 11.47
CA ILE A 400 -5.26 32.06 11.89
C ILE A 400 -6.66 31.81 11.35
N GLU A 401 -6.83 30.65 10.73
CA GLU A 401 -8.06 30.11 10.20
C GLU A 401 -8.37 28.81 10.94
N ILE A 402 -9.59 28.68 11.45
CA ILE A 402 -10.03 27.50 12.21
C ILE A 402 -11.40 27.10 11.68
N GLU A 403 -11.49 25.89 11.15
CA GLU A 403 -12.73 25.23 10.78
C GLU A 403 -13.21 24.39 11.96
N PHE A 404 -14.52 24.49 12.23
CA PHE A 404 -15.15 23.75 13.30
C PHE A 404 -16.31 22.93 12.77
N GLU A 405 -16.51 21.80 13.41
CA GLU A 405 -17.71 21.02 13.28
C GLU A 405 -18.25 20.58 14.63
N TYR A 406 -19.47 20.08 14.62
CA TYR A 406 -20.08 19.45 15.79
C TYR A 406 -21.21 18.54 15.31
N TYR A 407 -21.09 17.26 15.64
CA TYR A 407 -22.10 16.23 15.39
C TYR A 407 -22.61 15.67 16.72
N GLY A 408 -23.62 16.31 17.31
CA GLY A 408 -24.16 15.84 18.59
C GLY A 408 -25.65 16.14 18.75
N ASN A 409 -26.38 15.29 19.48
CA ASN A 409 -27.80 15.47 19.78
C ASN A 409 -28.74 15.68 18.57
N TYR A 410 -28.43 15.05 17.42
CA TYR A 410 -29.13 15.29 16.13
C TYR A 410 -29.00 16.72 15.60
N GLU A 411 -28.04 17.49 16.10
CA GLU A 411 -27.67 18.79 15.56
C GLU A 411 -26.39 18.66 14.77
N TRP A 412 -26.43 19.19 13.55
CA TRP A 412 -25.24 19.42 12.75
C TRP A 412 -25.03 20.92 12.64
N ARG A 413 -23.79 21.34 12.87
CA ARG A 413 -23.37 22.72 12.70
C ARG A 413 -21.89 22.75 12.30
N GLN A 414 -21.57 23.80 11.55
CA GLN A 414 -20.20 24.12 11.16
C GLN A 414 -19.90 25.55 11.60
N GLY A 415 -18.64 25.80 11.88
CA GLY A 415 -18.13 27.08 12.32
C GLY A 415 -16.82 27.41 11.62
N TYR A 416 -16.51 28.69 11.62
CA TYR A 416 -15.31 29.23 11.03
C TYR A 416 -14.84 30.39 11.87
N LEU A 417 -13.62 30.32 12.43
CA LEU A 417 -12.97 31.42 13.13
C LEU A 417 -11.78 31.90 12.33
N GLU A 418 -11.77 33.19 12.02
CA GLU A 418 -10.63 33.87 11.42
C GLU A 418 -10.13 34.99 12.34
N GLY A 419 -8.83 35.19 12.44
CA GLY A 419 -8.23 36.25 13.27
C GLY A 419 -6.75 36.46 13.02
N PHE A 420 -6.09 37.30 13.82
CA PHE A 420 -4.65 37.55 13.71
C PHE A 420 -3.92 37.22 15.01
N LEU A 421 -2.91 36.35 14.97
CA LEU A 421 -2.04 36.09 16.10
C LEU A 421 -1.12 37.30 16.39
N SER A 422 -0.87 37.55 17.67
CA SER A 422 0.12 38.52 18.12
C SER A 422 1.55 38.08 17.76
N GLU A 423 2.51 38.99 17.90
CA GLU A 423 3.90 38.74 17.47
C GLU A 423 4.57 37.57 18.19
N ASP A 424 4.14 37.30 19.43
CA ASP A 424 4.57 36.19 20.26
C ASP A 424 3.64 34.97 20.19
N GLY A 425 2.61 34.99 19.32
CA GLY A 425 1.61 33.92 19.18
C GLY A 425 0.67 33.76 20.39
N ASN A 426 0.78 34.61 21.41
CA ASN A 426 0.07 34.46 22.68
C ASN A 426 -1.34 35.07 22.69
N ASN A 427 -1.75 35.76 21.63
CA ASN A 427 -3.08 36.36 21.57
C ASN A 427 -3.65 36.26 20.16
N ILE A 428 -4.96 36.07 20.03
CA ILE A 428 -5.69 36.21 18.77
C ILE A 428 -6.43 37.54 18.80
N LEU A 429 -6.28 38.36 17.76
CA LEU A 429 -6.79 39.72 17.69
C LEU A 429 -7.78 39.88 16.54
N ASN A 430 -8.80 40.69 16.77
CA ASN A 430 -9.85 41.02 15.79
C ASN A 430 -10.52 39.78 15.16
N ALA A 431 -10.68 38.73 15.96
CA ALA A 431 -11.25 37.49 15.46
C ALA A 431 -12.74 37.65 15.12
N THR A 432 -13.17 36.91 14.10
CA THR A 432 -14.56 36.76 13.69
C THR A 432 -14.89 35.28 13.70
N PHE A 433 -15.93 34.90 14.44
CA PHE A 433 -16.46 33.55 14.44
C PHE A 433 -17.83 33.53 13.75
N GLU A 434 -17.90 32.92 12.58
CA GLU A 434 -19.13 32.67 11.83
C GLU A 434 -19.53 31.21 11.96
N TYR A 435 -20.82 30.94 12.19
CA TYR A 435 -21.30 29.57 12.29
C TYR A 435 -22.67 29.40 11.64
N TRP A 436 -22.95 28.20 11.14
CA TRP A 436 -24.17 27.84 10.43
C TRP A 436 -24.61 26.40 10.70
N GLY A 437 -25.79 26.04 10.20
CA GLY A 437 -26.47 24.77 10.46
C GLY A 437 -27.87 25.01 10.98
N ASN A 438 -28.27 24.32 12.05
CA ASN A 438 -29.57 24.51 12.71
C ASN A 438 -29.73 25.89 13.36
N VAL A 439 -28.60 26.52 13.69
CA VAL A 439 -28.47 27.89 14.19
C VAL A 439 -27.36 28.56 13.39
N SER A 440 -27.48 29.87 13.19
CA SER A 440 -26.43 30.65 12.56
C SER A 440 -26.22 31.98 13.24
N GLY A 441 -25.00 32.48 13.19
CA GLY A 441 -24.62 33.73 13.80
C GLY A 441 -23.19 34.13 13.46
N THR A 442 -22.85 35.36 13.82
CA THR A 442 -21.50 35.90 13.63
C THR A 442 -21.13 36.71 14.87
N LEU A 443 -20.04 36.34 15.53
CA LEU A 443 -19.40 37.11 16.58
C LEU A 443 -18.23 37.88 15.97
N ASN A 444 -18.18 39.19 16.17
CA ASN A 444 -17.16 40.06 15.56
C ASN A 444 -16.32 40.72 16.64
N ASN A 445 -15.06 41.01 16.31
CA ASN A 445 -14.09 41.68 17.20
C ASN A 445 -13.87 40.89 18.50
N LEU A 446 -13.76 39.56 18.36
CA LEU A 446 -13.27 38.72 19.43
C LEU A 446 -11.77 38.97 19.63
N SER A 447 -11.30 38.73 20.85
CA SER A 447 -9.88 38.55 21.13
C SER A 447 -9.69 37.30 21.96
N ALA A 448 -8.52 36.67 21.87
CA ALA A 448 -8.16 35.53 22.68
C ALA A 448 -6.82 35.82 23.35
N ASP A 449 -6.68 35.52 24.65
CA ASP A 449 -5.40 35.63 25.37
C ASP A 449 -4.98 34.23 25.83
N ILE A 450 -3.71 33.87 25.67
CA ILE A 450 -3.22 32.55 26.05
C ILE A 450 -3.30 32.35 27.57
N GLU A 451 -3.81 31.19 27.97
CA GLU A 451 -3.93 30.78 29.37
C GLU A 451 -2.88 29.72 29.73
N SER A 452 -2.65 28.78 28.81
CA SER A 452 -1.66 27.70 28.97
C SER A 452 -1.08 27.26 27.63
N ILE A 453 0.18 26.83 27.68
CA ILE A 453 0.85 26.09 26.62
C ILE A 453 1.32 24.78 27.23
N GLU A 454 0.96 23.66 26.63
CA GLU A 454 1.61 22.39 26.85
C GLU A 454 2.68 22.18 25.77
N VAL A 455 3.93 21.96 26.21
CA VAL A 455 5.05 21.67 25.32
C VAL A 455 5.53 20.26 25.61
N GLU A 456 5.49 19.42 24.59
CA GLU A 456 6.07 18.09 24.61
C GLU A 456 7.46 18.16 23.96
N ASN A 457 8.48 17.62 24.63
CA ASN A 457 9.82 17.59 24.05
C ASN A 457 9.99 16.27 23.30
N GLY A 458 9.69 16.26 22.01
CA GLY A 458 10.01 15.13 21.15
C GLY A 458 11.52 14.90 21.14
N GLN A 459 11.95 13.65 21.34
CA GLN A 459 13.35 13.27 21.26
C GLN A 459 13.58 12.30 20.12
N ILE A 460 14.56 12.63 19.28
CA ILE A 460 15.02 11.78 18.18
C ILE A 460 16.53 11.81 18.07
N ASP A 461 17.16 10.65 17.91
CA ASP A 461 18.60 10.54 17.70
C ASP A 461 18.86 9.78 16.40
N LEU A 462 19.31 10.47 15.36
CA LEU A 462 19.63 9.82 14.08
C LEU A 462 21.06 9.24 14.04
N ASN A 463 21.89 9.48 15.08
CA ASN A 463 23.25 8.97 15.11
C ASN A 463 23.38 7.42 15.12
N PRO A 464 22.49 6.64 15.76
CA PRO A 464 22.46 5.18 15.64
C PRO A 464 22.31 4.69 14.20
N VAL A 465 21.54 5.39 13.36
CA VAL A 465 21.35 5.03 11.94
C VAL A 465 22.67 5.13 11.17
N PHE A 466 23.46 6.18 11.41
CA PHE A 466 24.70 6.41 10.65
C PHE A 466 25.91 5.65 11.17
N GLY A 467 25.96 5.31 12.46
CA GLY A 467 26.96 4.38 12.96
C GLY A 467 28.42 4.81 12.87
N SER A 468 28.67 6.12 12.94
CA SER A 468 29.96 6.76 12.71
C SER A 468 30.39 7.68 13.86
N SER A 469 29.74 7.54 15.01
CA SER A 469 29.93 8.42 16.16
C SER A 469 30.60 7.71 17.34
N ALA A 470 30.94 8.47 18.38
CA ALA A 470 31.55 7.89 19.57
C ALA A 470 30.53 7.12 20.41
N ARG A 471 29.26 7.57 20.44
CA ARG A 471 28.15 6.85 21.09
C ARG A 471 27.72 5.63 20.29
N TYR A 472 27.68 5.77 18.96
CA TYR A 472 27.22 4.72 18.04
C TYR A 472 28.31 4.42 17.00
N PRO A 473 29.31 3.57 17.36
CA PRO A 473 30.43 3.27 16.48
C PRO A 473 30.08 2.36 15.31
N ASN A 474 28.88 1.75 15.30
CA ASN A 474 28.35 0.94 14.22
C ASN A 474 26.89 1.34 13.96
N PRO A 475 26.43 1.27 12.70
CA PRO A 475 25.06 1.60 12.37
C PRO A 475 24.15 0.48 12.86
N VAL A 476 22.95 0.85 13.28
CA VAL A 476 21.88 -0.11 13.58
C VAL A 476 21.33 -0.65 12.27
N ASN A 477 21.11 -1.97 12.18
CA ASN A 477 20.44 -2.53 11.02
C ASN A 477 18.94 -2.22 11.12
N PRO A 478 18.28 -1.72 10.05
CA PRO A 478 16.82 -1.58 10.03
C PRO A 478 16.08 -2.87 10.38
N ARG A 479 16.65 -4.03 10.00
CA ARG A 479 16.13 -5.34 10.41
C ARG A 479 16.02 -5.50 11.93
N ASP A 480 16.98 -4.97 12.68
CA ASP A 480 17.06 -5.12 14.13
C ASP A 480 16.03 -4.23 14.85
N LEU A 481 15.42 -3.26 14.15
CA LEU A 481 14.38 -2.38 14.66
C LEU A 481 12.99 -3.05 14.70
N LEU A 482 12.78 -4.05 13.85
CA LEU A 482 11.49 -4.68 13.66
C LEU A 482 11.11 -5.59 14.85
N PRO A 483 9.81 -5.75 15.13
CA PRO A 483 9.33 -6.71 16.10
C PRO A 483 9.48 -8.15 15.57
N VAL A 484 9.22 -9.12 16.44
CA VAL A 484 8.94 -10.49 15.99
C VAL A 484 7.52 -10.50 15.46
N PHE A 485 7.30 -11.15 14.32
CA PHE A 485 5.96 -11.36 13.77
C PHE A 485 5.51 -12.79 14.03
N ASP A 486 4.21 -12.97 14.28
CA ASP A 486 3.61 -14.30 14.35
C ASP A 486 3.32 -14.88 12.95
N GLU A 487 2.62 -16.02 12.90
CA GLU A 487 2.30 -16.70 11.63
C GLU A 487 1.23 -16.00 10.78
N TRP A 488 0.61 -14.94 11.31
CA TRP A 488 -0.39 -14.09 10.64
C TRP A 488 0.12 -12.68 10.39
N ASN A 489 1.44 -12.46 10.52
CA ASN A 489 2.10 -11.17 10.33
C ASN A 489 1.74 -10.09 11.36
N PHE A 490 1.22 -10.46 12.54
CA PHE A 490 1.04 -9.51 13.63
C PHE A 490 2.30 -9.39 14.47
N PRO A 491 2.70 -8.17 14.88
CA PRO A 491 3.85 -7.97 15.73
C PRO A 491 3.56 -8.48 17.15
N PHE A 492 4.51 -9.20 17.74
CA PHE A 492 4.43 -9.60 19.14
C PHE A 492 4.67 -8.40 20.08
N ILE A 493 3.76 -8.19 21.02
CA ILE A 493 3.91 -7.21 22.10
C ILE A 493 5.26 -7.38 22.79
N GLY A 494 5.94 -6.26 23.06
CA GLY A 494 7.18 -6.27 23.83
C GLY A 494 8.41 -6.71 23.05
N THR A 495 8.30 -6.83 21.72
CA THR A 495 9.39 -7.30 20.85
C THR A 495 9.94 -6.26 19.89
N PHE A 496 9.45 -5.01 19.87
CA PHE A 496 10.05 -3.94 19.06
C PHE A 496 11.54 -3.79 19.37
N GLY A 497 12.34 -3.58 18.33
CA GLY A 497 13.80 -3.63 18.46
C GLY A 497 14.33 -5.04 18.73
N HIS A 498 13.72 -6.09 18.15
CA HIS A 498 14.04 -7.48 18.49
C HIS A 498 15.52 -7.82 18.28
N GLY A 499 16.11 -7.34 17.17
CA GLY A 499 17.54 -7.54 16.90
C GLY A 499 18.48 -6.79 17.84
N LEU A 500 17.93 -5.93 18.71
CA LEU A 500 18.62 -5.14 19.73
C LEU A 500 18.25 -5.58 21.16
N ASP A 501 17.92 -6.86 21.35
CA ASP A 501 17.45 -7.41 22.63
C ASP A 501 16.11 -6.80 23.11
N ASN A 502 15.17 -6.59 22.17
CA ASN A 502 13.85 -5.95 22.39
C ASN A 502 13.96 -4.52 22.97
N ASP A 503 14.93 -3.74 22.48
CA ASP A 503 15.13 -2.34 22.89
C ASP A 503 14.03 -1.45 22.29
N PRO A 504 13.06 -0.96 23.08
CA PRO A 504 11.97 -0.14 22.56
C PRO A 504 12.45 1.21 22.03
N THR A 505 13.64 1.66 22.43
CA THR A 505 14.21 2.91 21.91
C THR A 505 14.79 2.76 20.51
N LEU A 506 14.73 1.55 19.93
CA LEU A 506 15.23 1.23 18.59
C LEU A 506 16.72 1.55 18.45
N GLY A 507 17.52 1.21 19.48
CA GLY A 507 18.95 1.50 19.52
C GLY A 507 19.26 2.95 19.87
N GLY A 508 18.32 3.62 20.55
CA GLY A 508 18.40 5.03 20.93
C GLY A 508 17.84 6.00 19.89
N ILE A 509 17.24 5.53 18.78
CA ILE A 509 16.62 6.40 17.76
C ILE A 509 15.45 7.19 18.34
N VAL A 510 14.64 6.55 19.17
CA VAL A 510 13.50 7.13 19.88
C VAL A 510 13.70 6.96 21.40
N PRO A 511 14.52 7.84 22.05
CA PRO A 511 15.05 7.58 23.39
C PRO A 511 14.03 7.39 24.52
N GLU A 512 12.83 7.97 24.38
CA GLU A 512 11.79 7.92 25.42
C GLU A 512 10.77 6.79 25.20
N MET A 513 10.90 6.07 24.07
CA MET A 513 9.96 5.05 23.69
C MET A 513 10.07 3.82 24.58
N THR A 514 8.91 3.29 24.98
CA THR A 514 8.81 2.07 25.79
C THR A 514 8.01 1.01 25.05
N GLN A 515 8.13 -0.26 25.45
CA GLN A 515 7.29 -1.32 24.86
C GLN A 515 5.80 -1.08 25.15
N GLU A 516 5.47 -0.44 26.28
CA GLU A 516 4.10 -0.04 26.64
C GLU A 516 3.59 1.08 25.72
N TYR A 517 4.45 2.05 25.38
CA TYR A 517 4.11 3.08 24.40
C TYR A 517 3.85 2.45 23.03
N TRP A 518 4.75 1.58 22.54
CA TRP A 518 4.53 0.89 21.26
C TRP A 518 3.27 0.02 21.25
N GLN A 519 2.94 -0.58 22.39
CA GLN A 519 1.70 -1.33 22.52
C GLN A 519 0.50 -0.39 22.40
N LYS A 520 0.51 0.76 23.08
CA LYS A 520 -0.57 1.75 23.00
C LYS A 520 -0.70 2.39 21.61
N GLU A 521 0.42 2.82 21.02
CA GLU A 521 0.44 3.55 19.74
C GLU A 521 -0.11 2.73 18.55
N PHE A 522 0.03 1.41 18.62
CA PHE A 522 -0.41 0.52 17.54
C PHE A 522 -1.55 -0.41 17.97
N ASP A 523 -2.19 -0.15 19.11
CA ASP A 523 -3.11 -1.05 19.80
C ASP A 523 -2.68 -2.53 19.68
N LEU A 524 -1.45 -2.82 20.10
CA LEU A 524 -0.92 -4.17 19.97
C LEU A 524 -1.64 -5.10 20.93
N GLN A 525 -2.50 -5.93 20.37
CA GLN A 525 -3.19 -6.99 21.08
C GLN A 525 -2.33 -8.25 21.22
N PRO A 526 -2.52 -9.07 22.27
CA PRO A 526 -1.76 -10.29 22.47
C PRO A 526 -1.92 -11.25 21.28
N SER A 527 -0.82 -11.87 20.88
CA SER A 527 -0.77 -12.73 19.70
C SER A 527 -0.01 -14.03 19.94
N GLY A 528 -0.26 -15.04 19.10
CA GLY A 528 0.41 -16.34 19.13
C GLY A 528 -0.36 -17.47 19.83
N LEU A 529 0.35 -18.54 20.19
CA LEU A 529 -0.25 -19.77 20.73
C LEU A 529 -0.25 -19.78 22.26
N ILE A 530 -1.41 -20.01 22.87
CA ILE A 530 -1.56 -20.15 24.33
C ILE A 530 -2.14 -21.49 24.74
N TYR A 531 -1.63 -22.06 25.83
CA TYR A 531 -2.22 -23.22 26.46
C TYR A 531 -2.94 -22.79 27.73
N LEU A 532 -4.27 -22.91 27.74
CA LEU A 532 -5.07 -22.57 28.91
C LEU A 532 -4.59 -23.36 30.13
N ASP A 533 -4.28 -22.65 31.22
CA ASP A 533 -3.75 -23.24 32.44
C ASP A 533 -4.72 -24.28 33.01
N TYR A 534 -4.22 -25.50 33.25
CA TYR A 534 -5.01 -26.54 33.87
C TYR A 534 -5.00 -26.35 35.38
N LYS A 535 -6.11 -25.84 35.91
CA LYS A 535 -6.36 -25.52 37.33
C LYS A 535 -6.20 -26.76 38.23
N ASN A 536 -4.97 -27.10 38.61
CA ASN A 536 -4.67 -28.23 39.51
C ASN A 536 -4.10 -27.83 40.87
N GLN A 537 -3.68 -26.57 41.08
CA GLN A 537 -2.97 -26.17 42.31
C GLN A 537 -3.76 -25.28 43.26
N GLN A 538 -4.63 -24.38 42.76
CA GLN A 538 -5.44 -23.46 43.57
C GLN A 538 -6.89 -23.43 43.07
N PRO A 539 -7.88 -23.46 43.99
CA PRO A 539 -9.27 -23.30 43.61
C PRO A 539 -9.61 -21.82 43.34
N ILE A 540 -9.94 -21.50 42.08
CA ILE A 540 -10.71 -20.30 41.68
C ILE A 540 -12.15 -20.44 42.21
N TYR A 541 -12.63 -19.41 42.90
CA TYR A 541 -13.93 -19.26 43.52
C TYR A 541 -14.66 -18.08 42.88
N LEU A 542 -15.84 -18.30 42.29
CA LEU A 542 -16.65 -17.22 41.75
C LEU A 542 -17.19 -16.33 42.87
N ASN A 543 -16.49 -15.24 43.15
CA ASN A 543 -16.74 -14.33 44.25
C ASN A 543 -16.64 -12.85 43.84
N GLY A 544 -16.24 -12.57 42.59
CA GLY A 544 -16.03 -11.24 42.05
C GLY A 544 -14.68 -10.62 42.42
N TYR A 545 -13.66 -11.42 42.75
CA TYR A 545 -12.34 -10.95 43.13
C TYR A 545 -11.26 -11.70 42.35
N LEU A 546 -10.14 -11.01 42.08
CA LEU A 546 -9.03 -11.55 41.29
C LEU A 546 -7.93 -12.21 42.16
N ASP A 547 -8.13 -12.34 43.48
CA ASP A 547 -7.08 -12.77 44.42
C ASP A 547 -6.70 -14.26 44.32
N ASP A 548 -7.49 -15.05 43.59
CA ASP A 548 -7.24 -16.45 43.28
C ASP A 548 -6.82 -16.71 41.81
N TRP A 549 -6.72 -15.65 41.00
CA TRP A 549 -6.18 -15.68 39.64
C TRP A 549 -4.66 -15.48 39.63
N GLN A 550 -4.00 -16.06 38.62
CA GLN A 550 -2.54 -16.04 38.49
C GLN A 550 -2.11 -15.37 37.19
N ALA A 551 -0.90 -14.79 37.18
CA ALA A 551 -0.36 -14.09 36.00
C ALA A 551 -0.26 -15.01 34.75
N ASN A 552 -0.04 -16.32 34.91
CA ASN A 552 -0.02 -17.28 33.79
C ASN A 552 -1.42 -17.63 33.25
N GLN A 553 -2.48 -17.06 33.81
CA GLN A 553 -3.86 -17.20 33.34
C GLN A 553 -4.33 -15.97 32.58
N ILE A 554 -3.52 -14.90 32.52
CA ILE A 554 -3.80 -13.71 31.72
C ILE A 554 -3.69 -14.08 30.25
N ILE A 555 -4.75 -13.81 29.49
CA ILE A 555 -4.79 -13.95 28.04
C ILE A 555 -4.91 -12.57 27.35
N LEU A 556 -5.49 -11.58 28.02
CA LEU A 556 -5.54 -10.22 27.50
C LEU A 556 -5.05 -9.28 28.59
N ASN A 557 -4.19 -8.34 28.22
CA ASN A 557 -3.82 -7.22 29.08
C ASN A 557 -3.71 -5.99 28.20
N ASP A 558 -4.75 -5.19 28.25
CA ASP A 558 -4.82 -3.90 27.58
C ASP A 558 -4.20 -2.84 28.52
N PRO A 559 -3.05 -2.23 28.15
CA PRO A 559 -2.46 -1.14 28.91
C PRO A 559 -2.98 0.25 28.51
N SER A 560 -3.66 0.41 27.38
CA SER A 560 -4.05 1.74 26.88
C SER A 560 -5.26 2.27 27.64
N GLY A 561 -6.19 1.39 28.04
CA GLY A 561 -7.42 1.80 28.73
C GLY A 561 -8.24 2.77 27.89
N ASP A 562 -8.20 2.60 26.58
CA ASP A 562 -8.97 3.31 25.59
C ASP A 562 -10.22 2.50 25.28
N ALA A 563 -11.35 2.99 25.76
CA ALA A 563 -12.62 2.28 25.60
C ALA A 563 -13.21 2.38 24.18
N VAL A 564 -12.52 3.02 23.21
CA VAL A 564 -13.04 3.33 21.86
C VAL A 564 -11.89 3.48 20.85
N ASP A 565 -12.02 2.79 19.71
CA ASP A 565 -11.12 2.82 18.53
C ASP A 565 -11.43 3.99 17.55
N ASP A 566 -12.48 4.75 17.84
CA ASP A 566 -12.86 5.96 17.08
C ASP A 566 -12.30 7.21 17.77
N GLU A 567 -11.25 7.78 17.16
CA GLU A 567 -10.72 9.12 17.44
C GLU A 567 -11.82 10.21 17.41
N ASP A 568 -12.98 9.93 16.80
CA ASP A 568 -14.08 10.86 16.59
C ASP A 568 -15.10 11.01 17.76
N ILE A 569 -14.96 10.26 18.87
CA ILE A 569 -15.98 10.24 19.95
C ILE A 569 -15.42 10.57 21.34
N GLU A 570 -14.64 11.65 21.47
CA GLU A 570 -14.12 12.12 22.77
C GLU A 570 -15.21 12.57 23.77
N GLU A 571 -16.46 12.85 23.33
CA GLU A 571 -17.51 13.42 24.18
C GLU A 571 -18.56 12.44 24.76
N LEU A 572 -18.60 11.17 24.36
CA LEU A 572 -19.51 10.23 25.03
C LEU A 572 -18.95 9.93 26.43
N GLN A 573 -19.73 10.27 27.46
CA GLN A 573 -19.45 9.88 28.83
C GLN A 573 -19.24 8.36 28.86
N LEU A 574 -17.97 7.95 28.96
CA LEU A 574 -17.57 6.56 29.02
C LEU A 574 -18.48 5.83 30.02
N VAL A 575 -19.19 4.82 29.53
CA VAL A 575 -20.06 4.01 30.37
C VAL A 575 -19.14 3.19 31.28
N SER A 576 -18.79 3.76 32.43
CA SER A 576 -17.85 3.20 33.41
C SER A 576 -18.02 1.69 33.58
N GLY A 577 -16.94 0.94 33.35
CA GLY A 577 -16.91 -0.53 33.37
C GLY A 577 -17.22 -1.21 32.03
N THR A 578 -17.09 -0.53 30.89
CA THR A 578 -16.92 -1.17 29.58
C THR A 578 -15.44 -1.49 29.33
N ASP A 579 -14.59 -0.48 29.53
CA ASP A 579 -13.12 -0.50 29.34
C ASP A 579 -12.41 -1.72 29.98
N ILE A 580 -12.01 -2.69 29.16
CA ILE A 580 -11.43 -3.97 29.54
C ILE A 580 -9.95 -3.77 29.81
N LYS A 581 -9.53 -4.04 31.04
CA LYS A 581 -8.12 -3.97 31.43
C LYS A 581 -7.38 -5.30 31.25
N THR A 582 -7.98 -6.39 31.72
CA THR A 582 -7.32 -7.69 31.75
C THR A 582 -8.32 -8.81 31.67
N VAL A 583 -8.05 -9.83 30.84
CA VAL A 583 -8.86 -11.05 30.78
C VAL A 583 -8.02 -12.25 31.17
N TYR A 584 -8.61 -13.05 32.06
CA TYR A 584 -8.04 -14.28 32.57
C TYR A 584 -8.83 -15.48 32.08
N MET A 585 -8.16 -16.57 31.73
CA MET A 585 -8.80 -17.84 31.42
C MET A 585 -8.03 -19.02 32.01
N ALA A 586 -8.79 -19.98 32.56
CA ALA A 586 -8.25 -21.21 33.10
C ALA A 586 -9.22 -22.37 32.84
N THR A 587 -8.72 -23.60 32.90
CA THR A 587 -9.55 -24.75 32.54
C THR A 587 -9.35 -25.93 33.48
N ASP A 588 -10.38 -26.77 33.64
CA ASP A 588 -10.25 -28.09 34.26
C ASP A 588 -10.93 -29.18 33.40
N LYS A 589 -11.17 -30.36 33.98
CA LYS A 589 -11.82 -31.48 33.29
C LYS A 589 -13.28 -31.24 32.91
N SER A 590 -13.96 -30.31 33.55
CA SER A 590 -15.41 -30.13 33.45
C SER A 590 -15.80 -28.69 33.13
N PHE A 591 -14.93 -27.72 33.42
CA PHE A 591 -15.27 -26.31 33.31
C PHE A 591 -14.17 -25.50 32.62
N LEU A 592 -14.62 -24.45 31.95
CA LEU A 592 -13.82 -23.30 31.54
C LEU A 592 -14.13 -22.17 32.54
N PHE A 593 -13.10 -21.56 33.09
CA PHE A 593 -13.19 -20.41 33.99
C PHE A 593 -12.68 -19.20 33.23
N GLY A 594 -13.29 -18.04 33.47
CA GLY A 594 -12.71 -16.77 33.05
C GLY A 594 -13.01 -15.64 34.02
N ALA A 595 -12.23 -14.58 33.92
CA ALA A 595 -12.47 -13.32 34.59
C ALA A 595 -12.16 -12.15 33.66
N ILE A 596 -12.98 -11.11 33.68
CA ILE A 596 -12.76 -9.85 32.98
C ILE A 596 -12.59 -8.78 34.06
N GLU A 597 -11.43 -8.12 34.08
CA GLU A 597 -11.14 -6.93 34.87
C GLU A 597 -11.34 -5.71 33.99
N THR A 598 -12.03 -4.70 34.50
CA THR A 598 -12.19 -3.39 33.84
C THR A 598 -11.36 -2.34 34.56
N TYR A 599 -10.94 -1.28 33.85
CA TYR A 599 -10.26 -0.13 34.46
C TYR A 599 -11.14 0.54 35.52
N ASP A 600 -12.43 0.57 35.24
CA ASP A 600 -13.43 1.27 36.01
C ASP A 600 -14.40 0.35 36.80
N ASP A 601 -14.98 0.90 37.86
CA ASP A 601 -16.01 0.24 38.65
C ASP A 601 -17.36 0.20 37.91
N PHE A 602 -18.01 -0.97 37.83
CA PHE A 602 -19.34 -0.99 37.21
C PHE A 602 -20.38 -0.21 38.04
N GLN A 603 -21.23 0.58 37.39
CA GLN A 603 -22.26 1.37 38.06
C GLN A 603 -23.58 0.60 38.23
N MET A 604 -24.29 0.78 39.36
CA MET A 604 -25.45 -0.06 39.69
C MET A 604 -26.59 -0.03 38.65
N ASP A 605 -26.80 1.11 38.00
CA ASP A 605 -27.94 1.32 37.13
C ASP A 605 -27.66 1.08 35.63
N ASN A 606 -26.41 0.84 35.25
CA ASN A 606 -25.99 0.63 33.86
C ASN A 606 -26.20 -0.84 33.42
N TYR A 607 -26.51 -1.01 32.13
CA TYR A 607 -26.52 -2.27 31.42
C TYR A 607 -25.14 -2.53 30.82
N TYR A 608 -24.67 -3.78 30.91
CA TYR A 608 -23.41 -4.19 30.32
C TYR A 608 -23.58 -5.54 29.62
N CYS A 609 -22.90 -5.69 28.49
CA CYS A 609 -22.80 -6.90 27.71
C CYS A 609 -21.33 -7.12 27.40
N PHE A 610 -20.77 -8.26 27.81
CA PHE A 610 -19.43 -8.68 27.39
C PHE A 610 -19.57 -9.87 26.48
N ASN A 611 -19.04 -9.78 25.27
CA ASN A 611 -18.99 -10.88 24.33
C ASN A 611 -17.55 -11.42 24.30
N ILE A 612 -17.37 -12.70 24.58
CA ILE A 612 -16.11 -13.39 24.29
C ILE A 612 -16.37 -14.34 23.13
N PHE A 613 -15.74 -14.08 22.00
CA PHE A 613 -15.77 -14.95 20.84
C PHE A 613 -14.59 -15.89 20.85
N MET A 614 -14.85 -17.13 20.48
CA MET A 614 -13.85 -18.14 20.20
C MET A 614 -14.05 -18.65 18.78
N THR A 615 -13.34 -18.02 17.84
CA THR A 615 -13.46 -18.21 16.39
C THR A 615 -12.28 -19.02 15.84
N TYR A 616 -12.41 -19.60 14.65
CA TYR A 616 -11.29 -20.28 13.97
C TYR A 616 -10.50 -19.36 13.03
N ILE A 617 -10.95 -18.13 12.85
CA ILE A 617 -10.33 -17.11 11.99
C ILE A 617 -10.01 -15.90 12.87
N PRO A 618 -8.79 -15.35 12.81
CA PRO A 618 -8.48 -14.13 13.55
C PRO A 618 -9.41 -13.01 13.08
N GLN A 619 -9.92 -12.19 14.00
CA GLN A 619 -10.74 -11.00 13.73
C GLN A 619 -12.13 -11.22 13.07
N ASP A 620 -12.52 -12.45 12.72
CA ASP A 620 -13.89 -12.74 12.26
C ASP A 620 -14.74 -13.35 13.39
N THR A 621 -15.63 -12.54 13.94
CA THR A 621 -16.60 -12.96 14.96
C THR A 621 -17.73 -13.81 14.39
N SER A 622 -17.93 -13.80 13.07
CA SER A 622 -19.02 -14.45 12.36
C SER A 622 -18.69 -15.81 11.77
N ALA A 623 -17.42 -16.24 11.85
CA ALA A 623 -16.96 -17.50 11.31
C ALA A 623 -17.83 -18.69 11.78
N LEU A 624 -18.13 -19.60 10.86
CA LEU A 624 -18.84 -20.83 11.21
C LEU A 624 -18.13 -21.60 12.32
N CYS A 625 -18.95 -22.23 13.17
CA CYS A 625 -18.50 -22.95 14.35
C CYS A 625 -17.89 -22.08 15.45
N SER A 626 -17.93 -20.75 15.34
CA SER A 626 -17.54 -19.83 16.42
C SER A 626 -18.43 -20.00 17.66
N ILE A 627 -17.85 -19.76 18.83
CA ILE A 627 -18.55 -19.80 20.10
C ILE A 627 -18.58 -18.39 20.66
N LYS A 628 -19.74 -17.91 21.09
CA LYS A 628 -19.89 -16.61 21.75
C LYS A 628 -20.39 -16.81 23.16
N PHE A 629 -19.65 -16.28 24.13
CA PHE A 629 -20.08 -16.17 25.50
C PHE A 629 -20.58 -14.76 25.74
N VAL A 630 -21.87 -14.61 25.99
CA VAL A 630 -22.49 -13.33 26.32
C VAL A 630 -22.66 -13.25 27.81
N ILE A 631 -22.07 -12.24 28.45
CA ILE A 631 -22.25 -11.98 29.87
C ILE A 631 -23.04 -10.70 30.01
N THR A 632 -24.32 -10.84 30.32
CA THR A 632 -25.23 -9.71 30.48
C THR A 632 -25.38 -9.36 31.95
N ARG A 633 -25.21 -8.08 32.25
CA ARG A 633 -25.56 -7.51 33.54
C ARG A 633 -26.82 -6.67 33.44
N TYR A 634 -27.79 -6.98 34.29
CA TYR A 634 -29.02 -6.20 34.41
C TYR A 634 -28.91 -5.13 35.52
N GLY A 635 -29.73 -4.08 35.42
CA GLY A 635 -29.77 -2.98 36.39
C GLY A 635 -30.21 -3.40 37.81
N ASP A 636 -30.65 -4.64 38.03
CA ASP A 636 -30.89 -5.18 39.38
C ASP A 636 -29.63 -5.78 40.04
N GLY A 637 -28.49 -5.72 39.34
CA GLY A 637 -27.20 -6.24 39.77
C GLY A 637 -27.00 -7.72 39.50
N SER A 638 -27.97 -8.42 38.92
CA SER A 638 -27.80 -9.80 38.48
C SER A 638 -26.92 -9.88 37.24
N VAL A 639 -26.14 -10.95 37.15
CA VAL A 639 -25.28 -11.26 36.00
C VAL A 639 -25.65 -12.65 35.53
N ILE A 640 -25.90 -12.79 34.23
CA ILE A 640 -26.23 -14.05 33.59
C ILE A 640 -25.26 -14.25 32.43
N GLY A 641 -24.69 -15.44 32.33
CA GLY A 641 -23.91 -15.85 31.19
C GLY A 641 -24.72 -16.74 30.26
N GLU A 642 -24.59 -16.52 28.96
CA GLU A 642 -25.25 -17.31 27.91
C GLU A 642 -24.21 -17.78 26.88
N VAL A 643 -24.27 -19.04 26.47
CA VAL A 643 -23.42 -19.60 25.42
C VAL A 643 -24.21 -19.67 24.12
N TYR A 644 -23.63 -19.13 23.07
CA TYR A 644 -24.11 -19.24 21.69
C TYR A 644 -23.08 -19.94 20.82
N TYR A 645 -23.56 -20.54 19.73
CA TYR A 645 -22.74 -21.17 18.72
C TYR A 645 -23.21 -20.73 17.33
N MET A 646 -22.26 -20.40 16.45
CA MET A 646 -22.55 -20.01 15.07
C MET A 646 -22.76 -21.24 14.20
N ASP A 647 -23.92 -21.34 13.55
CA ASP A 647 -24.29 -22.43 12.65
C ASP A 647 -25.02 -21.89 11.40
N ASN A 648 -25.00 -22.65 10.30
CA ASN A 648 -25.62 -22.31 9.01
C ASN A 648 -26.85 -23.19 8.70
N SER A 649 -27.52 -23.76 9.70
CA SER A 649 -28.61 -24.72 9.48
C SER A 649 -29.86 -24.16 8.76
N TYR A 650 -29.98 -22.83 8.61
CA TYR A 650 -31.10 -22.16 7.92
C TYR A 650 -30.74 -21.29 6.69
N ARG A 651 -29.55 -21.48 6.09
CA ARG A 651 -29.03 -20.68 4.95
C ARG A 651 -28.60 -19.24 5.28
N GLU A 652 -28.71 -18.84 6.55
CA GLU A 652 -28.18 -17.59 7.07
C GLU A 652 -27.36 -17.94 8.31
N LYS A 653 -26.21 -17.27 8.49
CA LYS A 653 -25.38 -17.41 9.69
C LYS A 653 -26.16 -16.86 10.89
N ASP A 654 -26.44 -17.72 11.86
CA ASP A 654 -27.19 -17.34 13.05
C ASP A 654 -26.52 -17.87 14.33
N TRP A 655 -26.62 -17.09 15.40
CA TRP A 655 -26.19 -17.48 16.74
C TRP A 655 -27.26 -18.33 17.43
N TYR A 656 -26.97 -19.61 17.66
CA TYR A 656 -27.87 -20.52 18.36
C TYR A 656 -27.55 -20.59 19.85
N TRP A 657 -28.54 -20.30 20.67
CA TRP A 657 -28.43 -20.43 22.12
C TRP A 657 -28.28 -21.89 22.54
N PHE A 658 -27.25 -22.19 23.32
CA PHE A 658 -26.94 -23.53 23.83
C PHE A 658 -27.30 -23.71 25.31
N GLY A 659 -27.09 -22.68 26.13
CA GLY A 659 -27.37 -22.76 27.56
C GLY A 659 -26.85 -21.57 28.37
N GLU A 660 -27.25 -21.55 29.64
CA GLU A 660 -26.83 -20.54 30.62
C GLU A 660 -25.65 -21.03 31.47
N PHE A 661 -24.76 -20.11 31.86
CA PHE A 661 -23.65 -20.36 32.77
C PHE A 661 -23.62 -19.37 33.94
N GLN A 662 -22.83 -19.69 34.97
CA GLN A 662 -22.76 -18.88 36.17
C GLN A 662 -21.72 -17.78 35.99
N ALA A 663 -22.12 -16.54 36.30
CA ALA A 663 -21.25 -15.38 36.38
C ALA A 663 -21.50 -14.64 37.70
N VAL A 664 -20.47 -14.02 38.25
CA VAL A 664 -20.50 -13.22 39.48
C VAL A 664 -19.73 -11.93 39.23
N ARG A 665 -20.27 -10.81 39.70
CA ARG A 665 -19.65 -9.50 39.55
C ARG A 665 -19.12 -8.99 40.89
N GLY A 666 -17.89 -8.50 40.84
CA GLY A 666 -17.20 -7.73 41.85
C GLY A 666 -17.39 -6.23 41.69
N GLN A 667 -16.40 -5.46 42.11
CA GLN A 667 -16.42 -4.00 41.98
C GLN A 667 -16.17 -3.58 40.52
N ASN A 668 -15.06 -4.06 39.95
CA ASN A 668 -14.55 -3.83 38.59
C ASN A 668 -14.11 -5.16 37.93
N CYS A 669 -14.70 -6.29 38.35
CA CYS A 669 -14.39 -7.60 37.81
C CYS A 669 -15.66 -8.44 37.61
N ILE A 670 -15.71 -9.24 36.55
CA ILE A 670 -16.70 -10.29 36.33
C ILE A 670 -15.99 -11.62 36.23
N GLU A 671 -16.36 -12.58 37.08
CA GLU A 671 -15.89 -13.96 37.01
C GLU A 671 -16.99 -14.87 36.48
N PHE A 672 -16.61 -15.90 35.71
CA PHE A 672 -17.56 -16.85 35.17
C PHE A 672 -17.03 -18.28 35.09
N ILE A 673 -17.96 -19.22 35.04
CA ILE A 673 -17.68 -20.66 34.91
C ILE A 673 -18.66 -21.29 33.94
N ILE A 674 -18.11 -21.84 32.86
CA ILE A 674 -18.87 -22.48 31.78
C ILE A 674 -18.64 -23.98 31.87
N TRP A 675 -19.73 -24.76 31.89
CA TRP A 675 -19.62 -26.21 31.78
C TRP A 675 -19.17 -26.58 30.37
N LYS A 676 -18.07 -27.32 30.23
CA LYS A 676 -17.53 -27.72 28.93
C LYS A 676 -18.51 -28.55 28.08
N GLY A 677 -19.53 -29.15 28.70
CA GLY A 677 -20.60 -29.81 27.95
C GLY A 677 -21.51 -28.86 27.15
N PHE A 678 -21.40 -27.54 27.36
CA PHE A 678 -22.06 -26.51 26.54
C PHE A 678 -21.17 -25.97 25.42
N ILE A 679 -19.89 -26.36 25.38
CA ILE A 679 -18.94 -25.93 24.36
C ILE A 679 -18.95 -27.02 23.28
N PRO A 680 -19.55 -26.76 22.11
CA PRO A 680 -19.49 -27.69 20.99
C PRO A 680 -18.04 -27.79 20.51
N ASP A 681 -17.59 -29.03 20.29
CA ASP A 681 -16.20 -29.35 19.95
C ASP A 681 -15.17 -28.91 21.00
N ASN A 682 -13.88 -29.20 20.77
CA ASN A 682 -12.84 -28.83 21.74
C ASN A 682 -12.52 -27.32 21.63
N LEU A 683 -11.93 -26.74 22.70
CA LEU A 683 -11.41 -25.36 22.71
C LEU A 683 -10.15 -25.09 21.87
N PRO A 684 -9.24 -26.05 21.63
CA PRO A 684 -8.03 -25.81 20.85
C PRO A 684 -8.26 -25.30 19.42
N GLY A 685 -7.24 -24.60 18.95
CA GLY A 685 -7.09 -23.84 17.71
C GLY A 685 -8.04 -22.65 17.51
N ARG A 686 -8.79 -22.22 18.53
CA ARG A 686 -9.66 -21.04 18.43
C ARG A 686 -8.94 -19.76 18.84
N PHE A 687 -9.13 -18.68 18.09
CA PHE A 687 -8.75 -17.31 18.44
C PHE A 687 -9.76 -16.71 19.41
N ILE A 688 -9.31 -15.76 20.22
CA ILE A 688 -10.14 -15.10 21.23
C ILE A 688 -10.36 -13.65 20.82
N ILE A 689 -11.62 -13.23 20.72
CA ILE A 689 -11.98 -11.81 20.52
C ILE A 689 -12.87 -11.42 21.69
N ILE A 690 -12.72 -10.19 22.17
CA ILE A 690 -13.45 -9.73 23.35
C ILE A 690 -14.07 -8.39 23.02
N GLU A 691 -15.39 -8.30 23.10
CA GLU A 691 -16.11 -7.04 22.98
C GLU A 691 -16.76 -6.72 24.32
N SER A 692 -16.79 -5.44 24.66
CA SER A 692 -17.63 -4.90 25.71
C SER A 692 -18.60 -3.89 25.12
N GLU A 693 -19.84 -3.91 25.61
CA GLU A 693 -20.85 -2.91 25.31
C GLU A 693 -21.52 -2.49 26.62
N GLY A 694 -21.76 -1.20 26.78
CA GLY A 694 -22.41 -0.64 27.94
C GLY A 694 -23.44 0.39 27.52
N SER A 695 -24.57 0.43 28.24
CA SER A 695 -25.48 1.56 28.16
C SER A 695 -25.93 2.02 29.54
N ASP A 696 -26.03 3.34 29.71
CA ASP A 696 -26.55 3.92 30.93
C ASP A 696 -28.08 4.13 30.85
N PRO A 697 -28.77 4.44 31.97
CA PRO A 697 -30.20 4.73 31.96
C PRO A 697 -30.63 5.95 31.11
N TYR A 698 -29.68 6.76 30.66
CA TYR A 698 -29.91 7.96 29.87
C TYR A 698 -29.81 7.70 28.37
N GLY A 699 -29.39 6.49 27.97
CA GLY A 699 -29.24 6.09 26.58
C GLY A 699 -27.87 6.40 26.00
N ASN A 700 -26.88 6.77 26.83
CA ASN A 700 -25.49 6.77 26.39
C ASN A 700 -25.07 5.32 26.16
N TYR A 701 -24.33 5.09 25.09
CA TYR A 701 -23.83 3.79 24.68
C TYR A 701 -22.32 3.89 24.51
N ASN A 702 -21.59 2.90 24.99
CA ASN A 702 -20.16 2.77 24.76
C ASN A 702 -19.84 1.33 24.39
N SER A 703 -18.88 1.11 23.51
CA SER A 703 -18.42 -0.22 23.15
C SER A 703 -16.93 -0.21 22.87
N GLU A 704 -16.28 -1.31 23.20
CA GLU A 704 -14.86 -1.52 23.02
C GLU A 704 -14.68 -2.91 22.40
N GLU A 705 -13.82 -3.00 21.39
CA GLU A 705 -13.53 -4.25 20.70
C GLU A 705 -12.03 -4.54 20.81
N ASN A 706 -11.67 -5.61 21.51
CA ASN A 706 -10.28 -6.05 21.64
C ASN A 706 -10.06 -7.30 20.79
N TYR A 707 -9.34 -7.11 19.68
CA TYR A 707 -9.01 -8.16 18.73
C TYR A 707 -7.71 -8.88 19.08
N THR A 708 -7.77 -9.89 19.96
CA THR A 708 -6.55 -10.70 20.20
C THR A 708 -6.28 -11.65 19.04
N ASN A 709 -5.00 -11.86 18.76
CA ASN A 709 -4.51 -12.91 17.86
C ASN A 709 -4.04 -14.14 18.65
N LEU A 710 -4.63 -14.38 19.82
CA LEU A 710 -4.31 -15.53 20.66
C LEU A 710 -5.10 -16.77 20.27
N ARG A 711 -4.39 -17.78 19.81
CA ARG A 711 -4.96 -19.08 19.48
C ARG A 711 -4.76 -20.09 20.61
N ILE A 712 -5.83 -20.77 21.02
CA ILE A 712 -5.79 -21.74 22.14
C ILE A 712 -5.20 -23.09 21.69
N GLY A 713 -4.41 -23.76 22.52
CA GLY A 713 -4.23 -25.23 22.49
C GLY A 713 -3.38 -25.83 21.35
N GLU A 714 -3.63 -27.10 21.06
CA GLU A 714 -2.91 -27.91 20.06
C GLU A 714 -3.44 -27.65 18.65
N LEU A 715 -2.51 -27.59 17.70
CA LEU A 715 -2.77 -27.46 16.27
C LEU A 715 -2.38 -28.77 15.62
N GLY A 716 -3.04 -29.09 14.52
CA GLY A 716 -2.64 -30.21 13.70
C GLY A 716 -2.32 -29.84 12.27
N SER A 717 -2.11 -30.88 11.48
CA SER A 717 -1.73 -30.77 10.08
C SER A 717 -2.72 -31.51 9.17
N ILE A 718 -2.89 -30.99 7.96
CA ILE A 718 -3.59 -31.69 6.87
C ILE A 718 -2.58 -31.92 5.76
N SER A 719 -2.46 -33.16 5.28
CA SER A 719 -1.55 -33.50 4.17
C SER A 719 -2.22 -34.39 3.12
N GLY A 720 -1.75 -34.25 1.88
CA GLY A 720 -2.26 -35.00 0.75
C GLY A 720 -1.49 -34.70 -0.53
N THR A 721 -2.06 -35.12 -1.65
CA THR A 721 -1.50 -34.93 -2.99
C THR A 721 -2.43 -34.09 -3.86
N ILE A 722 -1.88 -33.14 -4.60
CA ILE A 722 -2.58 -32.49 -5.71
C ILE A 722 -2.27 -33.26 -7.00
N GLU A 723 -3.32 -33.78 -7.63
CA GLU A 723 -3.27 -34.22 -9.02
C GLU A 723 -3.93 -33.14 -9.86
N TYR A 724 -3.25 -32.62 -10.88
CA TYR A 724 -3.81 -31.57 -11.74
C TYR A 724 -3.62 -31.91 -13.21
N ASP A 725 -4.68 -32.41 -13.84
CA ASP A 725 -4.72 -32.70 -15.27
C ASP A 725 -4.80 -31.39 -16.07
N GLY A 726 -3.72 -31.09 -16.82
CA GLY A 726 -3.58 -29.86 -17.59
C GLY A 726 -2.90 -28.69 -16.88
N HIS A 727 -2.10 -28.94 -15.83
CA HIS A 727 -1.25 -27.90 -15.20
C HIS A 727 -0.30 -27.23 -16.20
N GLN A 728 -0.20 -25.89 -16.16
CA GLN A 728 0.57 -25.09 -17.12
C GLN A 728 1.80 -24.39 -16.50
N GLY A 729 2.20 -24.74 -15.27
CA GLY A 729 3.31 -24.10 -14.55
C GLY A 729 2.88 -23.14 -13.44
N ASP A 730 1.57 -22.91 -13.32
CA ASP A 730 0.96 -21.96 -12.40
C ASP A 730 1.10 -22.37 -10.92
N PRO A 731 1.25 -21.42 -9.98
CA PRO A 731 1.20 -21.71 -8.56
C PRO A 731 -0.16 -22.30 -8.15
N ILE A 732 -0.12 -23.37 -7.38
CA ILE A 732 -1.31 -24.00 -6.80
C ILE A 732 -1.36 -23.58 -5.33
N PHE A 733 -2.43 -22.87 -4.98
CA PHE A 733 -2.74 -22.46 -3.63
C PHE A 733 -3.60 -23.53 -2.97
N ILE A 734 -3.28 -23.89 -1.74
CA ILE A 734 -4.05 -24.82 -0.95
C ILE A 734 -4.45 -24.12 0.34
N GLN A 735 -5.74 -24.13 0.65
CA GLN A 735 -6.29 -23.42 1.81
C GLN A 735 -7.25 -24.34 2.58
N ALA A 736 -7.14 -24.34 3.91
CA ALA A 736 -8.19 -24.77 4.81
C ALA A 736 -9.00 -23.54 5.23
N TYR A 737 -10.32 -23.60 5.08
CA TYR A 737 -11.22 -22.47 5.37
C TYR A 737 -12.58 -22.96 5.89
N THR A 738 -13.28 -22.13 6.68
CA THR A 738 -14.55 -22.57 7.30
C THR A 738 -15.77 -22.41 6.40
N GLU A 739 -15.77 -21.48 5.45
CA GLU A 739 -16.99 -21.06 4.75
C GLU A 739 -16.93 -21.28 3.24
N ALA A 740 -17.77 -22.18 2.73
CA ALA A 740 -17.86 -22.47 1.30
C ALA A 740 -18.27 -21.27 0.43
N GLU A 741 -19.06 -20.35 0.98
CA GLU A 741 -19.59 -19.18 0.27
C GLU A 741 -18.59 -18.02 0.23
N ASP A 742 -17.64 -17.99 1.18
CA ASP A 742 -16.64 -16.95 1.31
C ASP A 742 -15.29 -17.54 1.79
N PRO A 743 -14.59 -18.27 0.90
CA PRO A 743 -13.39 -19.00 1.28
C PRO A 743 -12.19 -18.10 1.58
N GLU A 744 -12.16 -16.88 1.04
CA GLU A 744 -11.05 -15.94 1.16
C GLU A 744 -11.06 -15.22 2.50
N GLU A 745 -12.24 -14.84 2.98
CA GLU A 745 -12.42 -14.23 4.30
C GLU A 745 -12.39 -15.26 5.44
N SER A 746 -12.39 -16.57 5.11
CA SER A 746 -12.51 -17.64 6.10
C SER A 746 -11.32 -18.59 6.19
N ILE A 747 -10.14 -18.15 5.75
CA ILE A 747 -8.91 -18.94 5.73
C ILE A 747 -8.40 -19.17 7.16
N VAL A 748 -8.10 -20.44 7.46
CA VAL A 748 -7.56 -20.89 8.74
C VAL A 748 -6.10 -21.34 8.62
N ALA A 749 -5.76 -21.94 7.48
CA ALA A 749 -4.39 -22.30 7.14
C ALA A 749 -4.22 -22.30 5.62
N SER A 750 -3.03 -21.98 5.15
CA SER A 750 -2.74 -21.87 3.73
C SER A 750 -1.31 -22.34 3.43
N THR A 751 -1.11 -22.91 2.24
CA THR A 751 0.21 -23.14 1.66
C THR A 751 0.16 -22.96 0.14
N MET A 752 1.33 -22.81 -0.47
CA MET A 752 1.49 -22.76 -1.93
C MET A 752 2.49 -23.82 -2.40
N ILE A 753 2.20 -24.48 -3.52
CA ILE A 753 3.14 -25.34 -4.26
C ILE A 753 3.22 -24.87 -5.71
N THR A 754 4.35 -25.12 -6.38
CA THR A 754 4.56 -24.67 -7.77
C THR A 754 4.36 -25.79 -8.81
N GLU A 755 4.25 -27.04 -8.35
CA GLU A 755 4.00 -28.20 -9.20
C GLU A 755 3.00 -29.13 -8.50
N PRO A 756 2.14 -29.85 -9.25
CA PRO A 756 1.25 -30.87 -8.68
C PRO A 756 2.06 -31.91 -7.90
N GLY A 757 1.69 -32.15 -6.64
CA GLY A 757 2.49 -32.97 -5.76
C GLY A 757 1.99 -33.00 -4.32
N GLN A 758 2.87 -33.37 -3.39
CA GLN A 758 2.53 -33.41 -1.97
C GLN A 758 2.38 -32.00 -1.40
N TYR A 759 1.42 -31.80 -0.51
CA TYR A 759 1.25 -30.57 0.25
C TYR A 759 1.04 -30.86 1.74
N THR A 760 1.23 -29.85 2.58
CA THR A 760 0.90 -29.90 4.01
C THR A 760 0.41 -28.52 4.46
N LEU A 761 -0.76 -28.49 5.07
CA LEU A 761 -1.30 -27.33 5.78
C LEU A 761 -0.99 -27.51 7.26
N GLU A 762 -0.14 -26.65 7.80
CA GLU A 762 0.20 -26.60 9.21
C GLU A 762 -0.71 -25.59 9.93
N GLY A 763 -0.91 -25.77 11.24
CA GLY A 763 -1.64 -24.81 12.05
C GLY A 763 -3.16 -24.96 12.02
N VAL A 764 -3.69 -26.09 11.53
CA VAL A 764 -5.14 -26.31 11.46
C VAL A 764 -5.70 -26.63 12.86
N PRO A 765 -6.72 -25.89 13.34
CA PRO A 765 -7.33 -26.10 14.65
C PRO A 765 -7.92 -27.50 14.86
N MET A 766 -7.64 -28.10 16.02
CA MET A 766 -8.30 -29.35 16.45
C MET A 766 -9.80 -29.11 16.69
N GLY A 767 -10.66 -29.92 16.09
CA GLY A 767 -12.12 -29.76 16.13
C GLY A 767 -12.67 -28.86 15.02
N TRP A 768 -11.81 -28.30 14.17
CA TRP A 768 -12.22 -27.55 12.99
C TRP A 768 -13.07 -28.41 12.04
N GLN A 769 -14.10 -27.80 11.49
CA GLN A 769 -14.94 -28.35 10.44
C GLN A 769 -15.02 -27.31 9.34
N GLY A 770 -14.67 -27.71 8.12
CA GLY A 770 -14.61 -26.78 7.00
C GLY A 770 -14.22 -27.50 5.73
N PHE A 771 -13.51 -26.81 4.87
CA PHE A 771 -13.14 -27.27 3.54
C PHE A 771 -11.63 -27.11 3.36
N VAL A 772 -11.03 -28.05 2.63
CA VAL A 772 -9.73 -27.81 2.03
C VAL A 772 -9.93 -27.69 0.53
N ARG A 773 -9.56 -26.54 -0.03
CA ARG A 773 -9.52 -26.33 -1.47
C ARG A 773 -8.09 -26.28 -1.97
N ALA A 774 -7.90 -26.74 -3.19
CA ALA A 774 -6.78 -26.35 -4.01
C ALA A 774 -7.30 -25.51 -5.17
N PHE A 775 -6.66 -24.38 -5.44
CA PHE A 775 -7.01 -23.54 -6.56
C PHE A 775 -5.78 -22.98 -7.25
N THR A 776 -5.94 -22.67 -8.53
CA THR A 776 -5.00 -21.86 -9.31
C THR A 776 -5.81 -20.82 -10.06
N PRO A 777 -5.38 -19.55 -10.09
CA PRO A 777 -5.91 -18.64 -11.08
C PRO A 777 -5.53 -19.18 -12.45
N LEU A 778 -6.47 -19.12 -13.39
CA LEU A 778 -6.14 -19.36 -14.79
C LEU A 778 -5.39 -18.14 -15.31
N PHE A 779 -4.08 -18.28 -15.48
CA PHE A 779 -3.23 -17.22 -16.00
C PHE A 779 -3.65 -16.94 -17.44
N GLY A 780 -4.38 -15.84 -17.58
CA GLY A 780 -5.24 -15.54 -18.73
C GLY A 780 -5.69 -14.09 -18.75
N PHE A 781 -6.16 -13.56 -17.62
CA PHE A 781 -7.05 -12.37 -17.55
C PHE A 781 -6.30 -11.04 -17.45
N GLU A 782 -6.87 -9.94 -16.94
CA GLU A 782 -6.23 -8.59 -16.82
C GLU A 782 -5.58 -8.25 -15.43
N ASN A 783 -5.68 -9.15 -14.42
CA ASN A 783 -4.70 -9.33 -13.30
C ASN A 783 -4.77 -10.78 -12.75
N PRO A 784 -3.71 -11.63 -12.67
CA PRO A 784 -3.87 -13.02 -12.25
C PRO A 784 -4.00 -13.11 -10.73
N PHE A 785 -3.81 -11.96 -10.08
CA PHE A 785 -3.96 -11.70 -8.67
C PHE A 785 -5.02 -10.62 -8.42
N ALA A 786 -5.89 -10.30 -9.39
CA ALA A 786 -7.12 -9.62 -9.06
C ALA A 786 -7.94 -10.55 -8.17
N LEU A 787 -8.58 -9.99 -7.15
CA LEU A 787 -9.48 -10.66 -6.21
C LEU A 787 -10.68 -11.37 -6.88
N GLU A 788 -10.77 -11.38 -8.21
CA GLU A 788 -11.84 -11.97 -9.00
C GLU A 788 -11.32 -12.79 -10.20
N ALA A 789 -10.04 -13.17 -10.20
CA ALA A 789 -9.51 -14.03 -11.27
C ALA A 789 -10.30 -15.35 -11.30
N PHE A 790 -10.63 -15.84 -12.50
CA PHE A 790 -11.30 -17.13 -12.62
C PHE A 790 -10.35 -18.25 -12.16
N ASN A 791 -10.74 -18.91 -11.08
CA ASN A 791 -9.97 -19.95 -10.44
C ASN A 791 -10.44 -21.32 -10.91
N ILE A 792 -9.48 -22.17 -11.31
CA ILE A 792 -9.72 -23.62 -11.29
C ILE A 792 -9.55 -24.03 -9.85
N GLU A 793 -10.61 -24.53 -9.25
CA GLU A 793 -10.58 -25.00 -7.87
C GLU A 793 -11.32 -26.32 -7.71
N ASN A 794 -10.97 -27.03 -6.64
CA ASN A 794 -11.71 -28.18 -6.15
C ASN A 794 -11.61 -28.19 -4.63
N ALA A 795 -12.71 -28.45 -3.94
CA ALA A 795 -12.78 -28.42 -2.49
C ALA A 795 -13.26 -29.75 -1.90
N ARG A 796 -12.75 -30.09 -0.73
CA ARG A 796 -13.22 -31.26 0.04
C ARG A 796 -13.65 -30.85 1.43
N PRO A 797 -14.88 -31.21 1.85
CA PRO A 797 -15.31 -31.01 3.23
C PRO A 797 -14.53 -31.97 4.14
N LEU A 798 -14.00 -31.44 5.24
CA LEU A 798 -13.18 -32.19 6.19
C LEU A 798 -13.54 -31.79 7.62
N SER A 799 -13.22 -32.69 8.54
CA SER A 799 -13.29 -32.43 9.97
C SER A 799 -12.00 -32.89 10.62
N MET A 800 -11.34 -31.95 11.27
CA MET A 800 -10.08 -32.14 11.96
C MET A 800 -10.38 -32.71 13.36
N MET A 801 -10.32 -34.04 13.50
CA MET A 801 -10.59 -34.72 14.78
C MET A 801 -9.34 -35.33 15.44
N TYR A 802 -8.19 -35.29 14.75
CA TYR A 802 -6.92 -35.89 15.16
C TYR A 802 -5.77 -34.98 14.74
N ASP A 803 -4.67 -34.98 15.49
CA ASP A 803 -3.49 -34.12 15.29
C ASP A 803 -2.98 -34.10 13.84
N ASP A 804 -3.11 -35.21 13.09
CA ASP A 804 -2.73 -35.27 11.69
C ASP A 804 -3.84 -35.93 10.85
N LEU A 805 -4.19 -35.29 9.73
CA LEU A 805 -5.09 -35.84 8.72
C LEU A 805 -4.34 -36.03 7.39
N GLU A 806 -3.95 -37.28 7.11
CA GLU A 806 -3.23 -37.66 5.89
C GLU A 806 -4.17 -38.14 4.78
N ASN A 807 -3.68 -38.12 3.53
CA ASN A 807 -4.36 -38.60 2.32
C ASN A 807 -5.59 -37.76 1.92
N VAL A 808 -5.52 -36.45 2.16
CA VAL A 808 -6.49 -35.48 1.65
C VAL A 808 -6.10 -35.11 0.21
N ASP A 809 -6.22 -36.07 -0.70
CA ASP A 809 -5.85 -35.84 -2.11
C ASP A 809 -6.91 -34.96 -2.80
N ILE A 810 -6.49 -34.03 -3.65
CA ILE A 810 -7.38 -33.15 -4.43
C ILE A 810 -7.05 -33.30 -5.91
N GLU A 811 -8.07 -33.55 -6.72
CA GLU A 811 -7.94 -33.71 -8.17
C GLU A 811 -8.48 -32.44 -8.84
N MET A 812 -7.58 -31.61 -9.34
CA MET A 812 -7.89 -30.43 -10.14
C MET A 812 -7.94 -30.80 -11.62
N LYS A 813 -8.84 -30.16 -12.36
CA LYS A 813 -8.99 -30.39 -13.80
C LYS A 813 -9.05 -29.07 -14.52
N TYR A 814 -8.19 -28.90 -15.51
CA TYR A 814 -8.32 -27.81 -16.43
C TYR A 814 -9.68 -27.93 -17.17
N PRO A 815 -10.41 -26.82 -17.41
CA PRO A 815 -11.68 -26.85 -18.13
C PRO A 815 -11.56 -27.62 -19.44
N VAL A 816 -12.55 -28.44 -19.78
CA VAL A 816 -12.44 -29.27 -21.00
C VAL A 816 -12.73 -28.42 -22.24
N GLU A 817 -11.88 -28.52 -23.27
CA GLU A 817 -12.11 -27.84 -24.55
C GLU A 817 -13.33 -28.41 -25.28
N LEU A 818 -14.30 -27.55 -25.62
CA LEU A 818 -15.44 -27.93 -26.46
C LEU A 818 -15.05 -27.85 -27.94
N LYS A 819 -15.07 -29.01 -28.58
CA LYS A 819 -14.76 -29.14 -30.01
C LYS A 819 -16.04 -29.10 -30.84
N ASN A 820 -15.99 -28.39 -31.96
CA ASN A 820 -17.13 -28.23 -32.86
C ASN A 820 -17.71 -29.59 -33.30
N ASN A 821 -19.02 -29.80 -33.10
CA ASN A 821 -19.76 -31.03 -33.40
C ASN A 821 -19.25 -32.30 -32.69
N ILE A 822 -18.51 -32.17 -31.60
CA ILE A 822 -18.07 -33.31 -30.78
C ILE A 822 -18.81 -33.27 -29.43
N PRO A 823 -19.71 -34.22 -29.17
CA PRO A 823 -20.38 -34.29 -27.88
C PRO A 823 -19.41 -34.59 -26.75
N THR A 824 -19.48 -33.81 -25.69
CA THR A 824 -18.69 -33.94 -24.46
C THR A 824 -19.61 -34.24 -23.31
N SER A 825 -19.42 -35.37 -22.63
CA SER A 825 -20.28 -35.78 -21.52
C SER A 825 -19.68 -35.39 -20.17
N GLY A 826 -20.54 -35.01 -19.22
CA GLY A 826 -20.16 -34.72 -17.84
C GLY A 826 -21.21 -35.21 -16.84
N HIS A 827 -20.96 -34.98 -15.55
CA HIS A 827 -21.85 -35.41 -14.47
C HIS A 827 -21.77 -34.43 -13.29
N ILE A 828 -22.85 -33.68 -13.05
CA ILE A 828 -22.97 -32.83 -11.87
C ILE A 828 -23.43 -33.69 -10.69
N ASN A 829 -22.65 -33.67 -9.60
CA ASN A 829 -23.03 -34.29 -8.34
C ASN A 829 -23.95 -33.34 -7.57
N SER A 830 -25.11 -33.84 -7.12
CA SER A 830 -26.06 -33.05 -6.30
C SER A 830 -25.49 -32.66 -4.94
N GLU A 831 -24.46 -33.36 -4.46
CA GLU A 831 -23.91 -33.15 -3.12
C GLU A 831 -22.85 -32.04 -3.07
N THR A 832 -22.07 -31.83 -4.14
CA THR A 832 -20.98 -30.83 -4.15
C THR A 832 -21.40 -29.50 -4.78
N THR A 833 -22.45 -29.49 -5.61
CA THR A 833 -22.87 -28.31 -6.41
C THR A 833 -21.77 -27.71 -7.30
N GLU A 834 -20.63 -28.39 -7.41
CA GLU A 834 -19.48 -27.92 -8.19
C GLU A 834 -19.87 -27.83 -9.67
N PRO A 835 -19.68 -26.67 -10.30
CA PRO A 835 -19.93 -26.50 -11.72
C PRO A 835 -18.85 -27.23 -12.54
N ASP A 836 -19.27 -27.86 -13.63
CA ASP A 836 -18.33 -28.32 -14.64
C ASP A 836 -18.03 -27.14 -15.57
N TRP A 837 -16.75 -26.76 -15.64
CA TRP A 837 -16.29 -25.70 -16.53
C TRP A 837 -15.73 -26.26 -17.83
N PHE A 838 -16.10 -25.60 -18.91
CA PHE A 838 -15.61 -25.87 -20.25
C PHE A 838 -15.11 -24.58 -20.87
N TYR A 839 -14.28 -24.69 -21.91
CA TYR A 839 -13.88 -23.54 -22.70
C TYR A 839 -13.95 -23.82 -24.19
N PHE A 840 -14.03 -22.77 -24.98
CA PHE A 840 -13.84 -22.84 -26.42
C PHE A 840 -13.25 -21.54 -26.94
N ASP A 841 -12.52 -21.62 -28.04
CA ASP A 841 -11.95 -20.45 -28.69
C ASP A 841 -12.96 -19.94 -29.72
N ALA A 842 -13.37 -18.68 -29.58
CA ALA A 842 -14.35 -18.02 -30.43
C ALA A 842 -13.70 -16.93 -31.29
N VAL A 843 -14.25 -16.71 -32.49
CA VAL A 843 -13.76 -15.71 -33.45
C VAL A 843 -14.78 -14.62 -33.65
N GLU A 844 -14.34 -13.37 -33.61
CA GLU A 844 -15.19 -12.19 -33.80
C GLU A 844 -16.12 -12.34 -35.02
N GLY A 845 -17.39 -12.00 -34.83
CA GLY A 845 -18.43 -12.04 -35.85
C GLY A 845 -18.95 -13.44 -36.20
N ARG A 846 -18.37 -14.52 -35.65
CA ARG A 846 -18.86 -15.89 -35.86
C ARG A 846 -19.92 -16.28 -34.85
N ALA A 847 -20.78 -17.20 -35.28
CA ALA A 847 -21.91 -17.66 -34.49
C ALA A 847 -21.60 -19.02 -33.82
N TYR A 848 -21.97 -19.13 -32.55
CA TYR A 848 -21.81 -20.32 -31.72
C TYR A 848 -23.12 -20.61 -31.00
N TRP A 849 -23.44 -21.88 -30.82
CA TRP A 849 -24.50 -22.30 -29.90
C TRP A 849 -24.09 -23.62 -29.25
N VAL A 850 -24.57 -23.82 -28.03
CA VAL A 850 -24.23 -24.96 -27.20
C VAL A 850 -25.51 -25.73 -26.94
N ASP A 851 -25.56 -26.96 -27.46
CA ASP A 851 -26.67 -27.88 -27.20
C ASP A 851 -26.35 -28.68 -25.93
N ILE A 852 -27.22 -28.59 -24.93
CA ILE A 852 -27.17 -29.45 -23.74
C ILE A 852 -28.31 -30.48 -23.77
N PHE A 853 -27.95 -31.76 -23.68
CA PHE A 853 -28.91 -32.87 -23.65
C PHE A 853 -29.20 -33.30 -22.22
N THR A 854 -29.92 -32.46 -21.48
CA THR A 854 -30.51 -32.76 -20.17
C THR A 854 -31.74 -31.88 -19.96
N ASN A 855 -32.65 -32.28 -19.08
CA ASN A 855 -33.88 -31.52 -18.84
C ASN A 855 -33.80 -30.60 -17.60
N GLU A 856 -32.71 -30.66 -16.84
CA GLU A 856 -32.70 -30.21 -15.43
C GLU A 856 -31.43 -29.42 -15.01
N LEU A 857 -30.46 -29.21 -15.90
CA LEU A 857 -29.26 -28.39 -15.63
C LEU A 857 -29.31 -27.06 -16.38
N GLU A 858 -28.63 -26.05 -15.84
CA GLU A 858 -28.45 -24.74 -16.47
C GLU A 858 -27.06 -24.65 -17.13
N ILE A 859 -26.98 -23.85 -18.18
CA ILE A 859 -25.73 -23.46 -18.82
C ILE A 859 -25.65 -21.95 -18.83
N ALA A 860 -24.47 -21.43 -18.52
CA ALA A 860 -24.14 -20.03 -18.64
C ALA A 860 -22.89 -19.90 -19.50
N LEU A 861 -22.90 -18.94 -20.43
CA LEU A 861 -21.74 -18.55 -21.18
C LEU A 861 -21.11 -17.36 -20.46
N TYR A 862 -19.82 -17.42 -20.21
CA TYR A 862 -19.06 -16.33 -19.62
C TYR A 862 -18.11 -15.73 -20.64
N ASP A 863 -17.81 -14.46 -20.43
CA ASP A 863 -16.89 -13.67 -21.24
C ASP A 863 -15.45 -14.22 -21.24
N ARG A 864 -14.53 -13.47 -21.87
CA ARG A 864 -13.13 -13.91 -22.01
C ARG A 864 -12.39 -14.01 -20.69
N ASN A 865 -12.88 -13.30 -19.67
CA ASN A 865 -12.32 -13.31 -18.34
C ASN A 865 -12.99 -14.30 -17.37
N ALA A 866 -13.99 -15.04 -17.85
CA ALA A 866 -14.85 -15.90 -17.04
C ALA A 866 -15.52 -15.16 -15.85
N LYS A 867 -15.65 -13.83 -15.94
CA LYS A 867 -16.21 -12.97 -14.88
C LYS A 867 -17.68 -12.67 -15.12
N GLU A 868 -18.00 -12.21 -16.33
CA GLU A 868 -19.35 -11.74 -16.65
C GLU A 868 -20.12 -12.83 -17.40
N GLU A 869 -21.25 -13.26 -16.81
CA GLU A 869 -22.21 -14.07 -17.53
C GLU A 869 -22.79 -13.26 -18.68
N MET A 870 -22.62 -13.77 -19.91
CA MET A 870 -23.14 -13.17 -21.12
C MET A 870 -24.52 -13.70 -21.44
N GLU A 871 -25.36 -12.87 -22.07
CA GLU A 871 -26.68 -13.28 -22.52
C GLU A 871 -26.58 -14.40 -23.58
N PHE A 872 -26.92 -15.63 -23.19
CA PHE A 872 -26.76 -16.81 -24.01
C PHE A 872 -28.08 -17.55 -24.23
N TYR A 873 -28.84 -17.11 -25.24
CA TYR A 873 -30.10 -17.75 -25.64
C TYR A 873 -30.08 -18.15 -27.12
N GLY A 874 -29.59 -19.36 -27.39
CA GLY A 874 -29.52 -19.92 -28.75
C GLY A 874 -28.21 -19.58 -29.46
N GLU A 875 -28.30 -18.88 -30.59
CA GLU A 875 -27.15 -18.48 -31.41
C GLU A 875 -26.49 -17.22 -30.83
N TRP A 876 -25.28 -17.34 -30.30
CA TRP A 876 -24.45 -16.24 -29.81
C TRP A 876 -23.41 -15.85 -30.86
N VAL A 877 -23.34 -14.56 -31.18
CA VAL A 877 -22.34 -14.02 -32.10
C VAL A 877 -21.20 -13.44 -31.29
N CYS A 878 -20.01 -13.97 -31.50
CA CYS A 878 -18.81 -13.58 -30.77
C CYS A 878 -18.48 -12.10 -31.03
N PRO A 879 -18.43 -11.24 -29.99
CA PRO A 879 -18.18 -9.81 -30.16
C PRO A 879 -16.71 -9.49 -30.38
N VAL A 880 -15.80 -10.31 -29.85
CA VAL A 880 -14.33 -10.14 -29.96
C VAL A 880 -13.69 -11.53 -29.90
N SER A 881 -12.71 -11.81 -30.77
CA SER A 881 -12.00 -13.11 -30.73
C SER A 881 -11.38 -13.36 -29.36
N GLY A 882 -11.44 -14.60 -28.87
CA GLY A 882 -11.06 -14.91 -27.49
C GLY A 882 -11.39 -16.32 -27.06
N ARG A 883 -10.83 -16.75 -25.93
CA ARG A 883 -11.30 -17.93 -25.22
C ARG A 883 -12.51 -17.56 -24.39
N TYR A 884 -13.60 -18.31 -24.52
CA TYR A 884 -14.83 -18.13 -23.75
C TYR A 884 -15.14 -19.39 -22.95
N TYR A 885 -15.87 -19.21 -21.85
CA TYR A 885 -16.09 -20.28 -20.88
C TYR A 885 -17.57 -20.65 -20.77
N VAL A 886 -17.86 -21.94 -20.69
CA VAL A 886 -19.22 -22.45 -20.47
C VAL A 886 -19.25 -23.13 -19.12
N LYS A 887 -20.12 -22.63 -18.24
CA LYS A 887 -20.39 -23.20 -16.94
C LYS A 887 -21.64 -24.08 -17.03
N VAL A 888 -21.52 -25.35 -16.70
CA VAL A 888 -22.67 -26.25 -16.52
C VAL A 888 -22.88 -26.43 -15.03
N TYR A 889 -24.05 -26.02 -14.53
CA TYR A 889 -24.32 -26.02 -13.09
C TYR A 889 -25.78 -26.35 -12.79
N ASN A 890 -26.06 -26.54 -11.50
CA ASN A 890 -27.39 -26.89 -11.03
C ASN A 890 -28.29 -25.65 -10.96
N SER A 891 -29.54 -25.75 -11.43
CA SER A 891 -30.47 -24.64 -11.28
C SER A 891 -30.67 -24.28 -9.80
N TYR A 892 -30.73 -22.99 -9.50
CA TYR A 892 -30.86 -22.45 -8.13
C TYR A 892 -32.03 -23.08 -7.32
N TYR A 893 -33.07 -23.54 -8.01
CA TYR A 893 -34.30 -23.97 -7.34
C TYR A 893 -34.31 -25.44 -6.89
N TRP A 894 -33.54 -26.34 -7.50
CA TRP A 894 -33.57 -27.78 -7.18
C TRP A 894 -32.22 -28.45 -7.53
N PRO A 895 -31.36 -28.78 -6.54
CA PRO A 895 -30.13 -29.50 -6.82
C PRO A 895 -30.45 -30.91 -7.33
N ILE A 896 -30.29 -31.14 -8.62
CA ILE A 896 -30.49 -32.44 -9.26
C ILE A 896 -29.15 -32.95 -9.79
N ALA A 897 -28.74 -34.15 -9.38
CA ALA A 897 -27.60 -34.84 -9.96
C ALA A 897 -27.98 -35.38 -11.35
N GLY A 898 -27.10 -35.26 -12.32
CA GLY A 898 -27.43 -35.69 -13.67
C GLY A 898 -26.21 -35.83 -14.57
N ASN A 899 -26.25 -36.86 -15.42
CA ASN A 899 -25.39 -36.91 -16.60
C ASN A 899 -25.91 -35.91 -17.63
N TYR A 900 -25.01 -35.24 -18.32
CA TYR A 900 -25.35 -34.41 -19.46
C TYR A 900 -24.38 -34.65 -20.60
N GLU A 901 -24.78 -34.21 -21.79
CA GLU A 901 -23.95 -34.18 -22.98
C GLU A 901 -24.05 -32.77 -23.57
N LEU A 902 -22.89 -32.15 -23.77
CA LEU A 902 -22.74 -30.80 -24.29
C LEU A 902 -22.14 -30.87 -25.69
N THR A 903 -22.73 -30.18 -26.67
CA THR A 903 -22.16 -30.08 -28.01
C THR A 903 -22.04 -28.61 -28.40
N LEU A 904 -20.81 -28.14 -28.60
CA LEU A 904 -20.57 -26.84 -29.23
C LEU A 904 -20.78 -26.98 -30.74
N ASN A 905 -21.55 -26.09 -31.31
CA ASN A 905 -21.72 -25.97 -32.74
C ASN A 905 -21.29 -24.56 -33.17
N THR A 906 -20.54 -24.47 -34.26
CA THR A 906 -20.18 -23.20 -34.88
C THR A 906 -20.16 -23.31 -36.40
N ASN A 907 -20.43 -22.19 -37.07
CA ASN A 907 -20.21 -22.03 -38.50
C ASN A 907 -18.77 -21.57 -38.85
N ALA A 908 -17.91 -21.39 -37.85
CA ALA A 908 -16.50 -21.05 -38.05
C ALA A 908 -15.69 -22.29 -38.44
N GLU A 909 -15.01 -22.22 -39.59
CA GLU A 909 -13.98 -23.19 -39.99
C GLU A 909 -12.67 -22.44 -40.19
N CYS A 910 -11.89 -22.17 -39.12
CA CYS A 910 -10.61 -21.49 -39.27
C CYS A 910 -9.51 -22.39 -39.89
N PRO A 911 -8.45 -21.81 -40.46
CA PRO A 911 -7.24 -22.56 -40.81
C PRO A 911 -6.70 -23.38 -39.62
N ARG A 912 -5.95 -24.44 -39.90
CA ARG A 912 -5.35 -25.27 -38.85
C ARG A 912 -4.17 -24.57 -38.19
N ALA A 913 -3.41 -23.82 -38.99
CA ALA A 913 -2.23 -23.06 -38.60
C ALA A 913 -2.53 -21.75 -37.87
N ASP A 914 -3.79 -21.33 -37.84
CA ASP A 914 -4.28 -20.24 -37.01
C ASP A 914 -4.41 -20.77 -35.57
N ILE A 915 -3.52 -20.34 -34.69
CA ILE A 915 -3.33 -20.78 -33.31
C ILE A 915 -3.14 -19.62 -32.36
N ALA A 916 -3.11 -18.37 -32.82
CA ALA A 916 -2.94 -17.20 -31.97
C ALA A 916 -3.66 -16.00 -32.57
N ASN A 917 -3.89 -14.99 -31.73
CA ASN A 917 -4.30 -13.67 -32.19
C ASN A 917 -3.45 -12.60 -31.50
N SER A 918 -3.75 -11.32 -31.76
CA SER A 918 -2.97 -10.22 -31.19
C SER A 918 -3.04 -10.10 -29.67
N GLU A 919 -4.02 -10.75 -29.04
CA GLU A 919 -4.27 -10.70 -27.61
C GLU A 919 -3.95 -12.02 -26.89
N TRP A 920 -4.03 -13.19 -27.55
CA TRP A 920 -3.92 -14.51 -26.90
C TRP A 920 -3.20 -15.57 -27.75
N PRO A 921 -2.14 -16.22 -27.23
CA PRO A 921 -1.64 -17.48 -27.75
C PRO A 921 -2.66 -18.60 -27.54
N GLY A 922 -2.72 -19.54 -28.48
CA GLY A 922 -3.63 -20.69 -28.45
C GLY A 922 -5.09 -20.39 -28.87
N VAL A 923 -5.43 -19.13 -29.19
CA VAL A 923 -6.79 -18.68 -29.55
C VAL A 923 -6.83 -18.23 -31.01
N LYS A 924 -7.72 -18.84 -31.78
CA LYS A 924 -7.88 -18.59 -33.22
C LYS A 924 -8.51 -17.23 -33.51
N ASP A 925 -8.08 -16.52 -34.57
CA ASP A 925 -8.80 -15.36 -35.14
C ASP A 925 -9.23 -15.56 -36.61
N CYS A 926 -9.10 -16.78 -37.13
CA CYS A 926 -9.33 -17.17 -38.52
C CYS A 926 -8.37 -16.51 -39.53
N ARG A 927 -7.21 -16.03 -39.08
CA ARG A 927 -6.09 -15.55 -39.90
C ARG A 927 -4.83 -16.30 -39.51
N VAL A 928 -3.97 -16.58 -40.49
CA VAL A 928 -2.64 -17.13 -40.22
C VAL A 928 -1.62 -16.02 -40.48
N ASP A 929 -1.11 -15.42 -39.43
CA ASP A 929 -0.23 -14.26 -39.50
C ASP A 929 0.97 -14.35 -38.54
N PHE A 930 1.60 -13.21 -38.27
CA PHE A 930 2.81 -13.15 -37.46
C PHE A 930 2.61 -13.55 -36.00
N TYR A 931 1.41 -13.44 -35.45
CA TYR A 931 1.13 -13.89 -34.08
C TYR A 931 1.19 -15.42 -34.01
N ASP A 932 0.59 -16.11 -34.97
CA ASP A 932 0.66 -17.57 -35.06
C ASP A 932 2.09 -18.07 -35.26
N LEU A 933 2.87 -17.35 -36.09
CA LEU A 933 4.27 -17.68 -36.30
C LEU A 933 5.09 -17.51 -35.02
N ALA A 934 4.76 -16.51 -34.20
CA ALA A 934 5.46 -16.28 -32.94
C ALA A 934 5.26 -17.48 -31.98
N VAL A 935 4.03 -17.98 -31.84
CA VAL A 935 3.71 -19.17 -31.02
C VAL A 935 4.34 -20.45 -31.57
N LEU A 936 4.34 -20.63 -32.89
CA LEU A 936 5.03 -21.77 -33.51
C LEU A 936 6.55 -21.74 -33.26
N VAL A 937 7.15 -20.55 -33.24
CA VAL A 937 8.59 -20.38 -33.03
C VAL A 937 8.96 -20.45 -31.55
N SER A 938 8.11 -19.98 -30.63
CA SER A 938 8.37 -20.08 -29.19
C SER A 938 8.46 -21.53 -28.74
N THR A 939 7.64 -22.41 -29.32
CA THR A 939 7.62 -23.86 -29.02
C THR A 939 8.56 -24.69 -29.90
N TRP A 940 9.46 -24.05 -30.65
CA TRP A 940 10.26 -24.73 -31.67
C TRP A 940 11.18 -25.81 -31.07
N LEU A 941 11.03 -27.05 -31.57
CA LEU A 941 11.74 -28.26 -31.14
C LEU A 941 11.40 -28.76 -29.74
N GLU A 942 10.40 -28.20 -29.07
CA GLU A 942 9.88 -28.70 -27.80
C GLU A 942 9.23 -30.06 -27.97
N GLU A 943 9.31 -30.91 -26.95
CA GLU A 943 8.61 -32.20 -26.89
C GLU A 943 7.35 -31.99 -26.06
N CYS A 944 6.19 -32.31 -26.62
CA CYS A 944 4.90 -32.04 -26.01
C CYS A 944 3.99 -33.26 -26.06
N ASP A 945 3.09 -33.34 -25.07
CA ASP A 945 2.12 -34.41 -24.96
C ASP A 945 0.68 -33.86 -25.06
N TYR A 946 -0.26 -34.80 -25.16
CA TYR A 946 -1.69 -34.54 -25.04
C TYR A 946 -2.01 -33.85 -23.69
N PRO A 947 -2.96 -32.90 -23.64
CA PRO A 947 -3.92 -32.54 -24.68
C PRO A 947 -3.52 -31.38 -25.61
N TYR A 948 -2.49 -30.62 -25.26
CA TYR A 948 -2.26 -29.30 -25.87
C TYR A 948 -1.30 -29.28 -27.05
N TRP A 949 -0.39 -30.25 -27.19
CA TRP A 949 0.52 -30.34 -28.35
C TRP A 949 1.29 -29.02 -28.60
N CYS A 950 1.98 -28.53 -27.56
CA CYS A 950 2.71 -27.25 -27.55
C CYS A 950 1.81 -26.04 -27.91
N GLU A 951 0.76 -25.79 -27.14
CA GLU A 951 -0.21 -24.71 -27.46
C GLU A 951 -0.82 -24.83 -28.86
N LYS A 952 -1.00 -26.07 -29.33
CA LYS A 952 -1.49 -26.45 -30.66
C LYS A 952 -0.51 -26.15 -31.81
N ALA A 953 0.75 -25.82 -31.52
CA ALA A 953 1.79 -25.58 -32.52
C ALA A 953 2.34 -26.85 -33.18
N ASP A 954 2.25 -28.01 -32.51
CA ASP A 954 2.50 -29.33 -33.12
C ASP A 954 1.25 -29.77 -33.90
N PHE A 955 1.09 -29.20 -35.09
CA PHE A 955 -0.06 -29.38 -35.97
C PHE A 955 -0.24 -30.82 -36.44
N ASP A 956 0.85 -31.57 -36.60
CA ASP A 956 0.81 -32.98 -36.99
C ASP A 956 0.69 -33.95 -35.82
N GLN A 957 0.71 -33.42 -34.58
CA GLN A 957 0.59 -34.14 -33.31
C GLN A 957 1.62 -35.26 -33.20
N SER A 958 2.84 -35.01 -33.69
CA SER A 958 3.95 -35.96 -33.62
C SER A 958 4.57 -36.07 -32.23
N GLY A 959 4.19 -35.17 -31.31
CA GLY A 959 4.77 -34.95 -29.99
C GLY A 959 5.93 -33.97 -29.99
N ARG A 960 6.13 -33.20 -31.08
CA ARG A 960 7.24 -32.27 -31.23
C ARG A 960 6.98 -31.21 -32.30
N THR A 961 7.13 -29.93 -31.98
CA THR A 961 7.08 -28.84 -32.97
C THR A 961 8.34 -28.84 -33.84
N ASP A 962 8.23 -29.15 -35.13
CA ASP A 962 9.37 -29.16 -36.06
C ASP A 962 9.07 -28.61 -37.48
N PHE A 963 9.93 -28.92 -38.44
CA PHE A 963 9.76 -28.46 -39.83
C PHE A 963 8.52 -29.04 -40.53
N SER A 964 7.94 -30.12 -40.01
CA SER A 964 6.69 -30.70 -40.48
C SER A 964 5.53 -29.76 -40.14
N ASP A 965 5.51 -29.22 -38.92
CA ASP A 965 4.55 -28.22 -38.48
C ASP A 965 4.75 -26.89 -39.20
N PHE A 966 5.99 -26.43 -39.34
CA PHE A 966 6.28 -25.24 -40.13
C PHE A 966 5.84 -25.37 -41.59
N ASN A 967 5.89 -26.58 -42.17
CA ASN A 967 5.37 -26.79 -43.51
C ASN A 967 3.84 -26.66 -43.56
N ILE A 968 3.11 -27.18 -42.57
CA ILE A 968 1.65 -26.98 -42.44
C ILE A 968 1.33 -25.49 -42.28
N PHE A 969 2.08 -24.80 -41.42
CA PHE A 969 1.98 -23.36 -41.24
C PHE A 969 2.16 -22.58 -42.54
N ALA A 970 3.24 -22.86 -43.28
CA ALA A 970 3.57 -22.19 -44.52
C ALA A 970 2.55 -22.44 -45.65
N GLU A 971 1.84 -23.57 -45.62
CA GLU A 971 0.75 -23.87 -46.57
C GLU A 971 -0.48 -22.97 -46.35
N GLU A 972 -0.68 -22.48 -45.14
CA GLU A 972 -1.81 -21.64 -44.74
C GLU A 972 -1.40 -20.18 -44.46
N TRP A 973 -0.12 -19.83 -44.59
CA TRP A 973 0.42 -18.48 -44.33
C TRP A 973 -0.36 -17.37 -45.05
N MET A 974 -0.77 -16.36 -44.27
CA MET A 974 -1.57 -15.20 -44.71
C MET A 974 -2.91 -15.57 -45.35
N THR A 975 -3.43 -16.77 -45.06
CA THR A 975 -4.82 -17.08 -45.39
C THR A 975 -5.73 -16.36 -44.40
N GLU A 976 -6.77 -15.71 -44.95
CA GLU A 976 -7.84 -15.07 -44.19
C GLU A 976 -9.15 -15.56 -44.78
N ILE A 977 -10.09 -15.98 -43.94
CA ILE A 977 -11.42 -16.38 -44.40
C ILE A 977 -12.22 -15.11 -44.68
N GLY A 978 -12.11 -14.63 -45.92
CA GLY A 978 -12.88 -13.48 -46.38
C GLY A 978 -14.38 -13.71 -46.22
N ASP A 979 -15.07 -12.69 -45.72
CA ASP A 979 -16.53 -12.59 -45.61
C ASP A 979 -17.22 -12.84 -46.96
N THR A 980 -17.43 -14.10 -47.31
CA THR A 980 -18.53 -14.46 -48.21
C THR A 980 -19.82 -14.42 -47.41
N ILE A 981 -20.44 -13.25 -47.39
CA ILE A 981 -21.84 -13.00 -46.99
C ILE A 981 -22.79 -13.93 -47.76
#